data_AF-A0A2G7FIF0-F1
#
_entry.id   AF-A0A2G7FIF0-F1
#
_cell.length_a   1.000
_cell.length_b   1.000
_cell.length_c   1.000
_cell.angle_alpha   90.00
_cell.angle_beta   90.00
_cell.angle_gamma   90.00
#
_symmetry.space_group_name_H-M   'P 1'
#
loop_
_entity.id
_entity.type
_entity.pdbx_description
1 polymer ?
#
loop_
_entity_poly.entity_id
_entity_poly.type
_entity_poly.pdbx_seq_one_letter_code
_entity_poly.pdbx_strand_id
1 'polypeptide(L)'
;MLGDAEIQALDDHLGNVLRENQQHHENLQGLLQQFHLLLDNYNRLKSDYEEEKEAREKYKKLARGQFKDHLVKAGAEGGTKAAQLLNDSIKELLNDQLGSQADQCRVMVRIYSNILGLSKTLARAGLVGNEARSLSPFASSFTRSQDLFDYIDAGDKKEGADYKIRAVLPVTILRPSDSAYNTSFKMSHLAQTSDPSWPPGTVQLEDLPQDGRTTDIILQPAPSHDPNDPLNWPTWRKHLNFGLVSYYVIMVFAIIDVATVTWGSTNAELGFSFELLNDSYAAGCGSLCIGGVILMPFALKYGRRPVYVFSTIAQCAFCVWQARMQTVADLMSANILSSMVGALAEVLVQMTVADVYFVHQRGLMNSIYVWFMTVGATLSPLAGGYIVISQGWRWVWWWMVILMGAGLVAFIFLYEETKFSPTLEGVTPVVAPIQINPSPEGKDKKPPTDPEIEANVAYKDGETQRSHATHWIDHSIPTKSYWKKLALWSTSPGSFASMARHSVEPFILLFTVPAIFFMSIVYGAMTAAVTVSVTTLSSYMTLPPYNFNASQIGLMGLPPFIGTSIAVLISGRLSDSLVLYLAKRNRGVFEPEMRLWIAVAFIPFVPAGLFMFGIGLNNGSPWPLVAVGLGIAIFGTIPANSVALTYLTDAYTDVIADSLVGVTFIRNLISTIFVFALSPWIASVGLTGFYITFGLILTVILSGNLVFIYFGKRFRVMTAKRYRYYAQRQMDLRN
;
A
#
# COMPACT_ATOMS: atom_id res chain seq x y z
N MET A 1 25.44 -47.27 35.17
CA MET A 1 25.42 -46.15 36.12
C MET A 1 25.66 -44.90 35.28
N LEU A 2 24.76 -43.93 35.32
CA LEU A 2 24.98 -42.65 34.61
C LEU A 2 26.26 -42.01 35.15
N GLY A 3 27.06 -41.41 34.27
CA GLY A 3 28.29 -40.73 34.70
C GLY A 3 27.95 -39.44 35.44
N ASP A 4 28.82 -39.03 36.38
CA ASP A 4 28.60 -37.81 37.18
C ASP A 4 28.34 -36.56 36.32
N ALA A 5 28.94 -36.48 35.13
CA ALA A 5 28.71 -35.40 34.17
C ALA A 5 27.29 -35.39 33.57
N GLU A 6 26.68 -36.57 33.36
CA GLU A 6 25.32 -36.68 32.85
C GLU A 6 24.29 -36.33 33.93
N ILE A 7 24.59 -36.69 35.19
CA ILE A 7 23.76 -36.32 36.35
C ILE A 7 23.75 -34.81 36.55
N GLN A 8 24.92 -34.17 36.44
CA GLN A 8 25.04 -32.72 36.59
C GLN A 8 24.34 -31.96 35.45
N ALA A 9 24.41 -32.47 34.22
CA ALA A 9 23.67 -31.90 33.09
C ALA A 9 22.15 -32.03 33.24
N LEU A 10 21.65 -33.13 33.83
CA LEU A 10 20.23 -33.28 34.13
C LEU A 10 19.76 -32.32 35.24
N ASP A 11 20.59 -32.09 36.26
CA ASP A 11 20.27 -31.17 37.36
C ASP A 11 20.21 -29.71 36.88
N ASP A 12 21.16 -29.31 36.04
CA ASP A 12 21.14 -27.99 35.39
C ASP A 12 19.91 -27.80 34.48
N HIS A 13 19.52 -28.85 33.75
CA HIS A 13 18.33 -28.82 32.91
C HIS A 13 17.05 -28.72 33.75
N LEU A 14 16.97 -29.44 34.88
CA LEU A 14 15.85 -29.35 35.82
C LEU A 14 15.77 -27.94 36.46
N GLY A 15 16.91 -27.36 36.83
CA GLY A 15 16.99 -25.99 37.36
C GLY A 15 16.50 -24.94 36.37
N ASN A 16 16.83 -25.09 35.08
CA ASN A 16 16.35 -24.19 34.02
C ASN A 16 14.82 -24.31 33.83
N VAL A 17 14.29 -25.54 33.80
CA VAL A 17 12.84 -25.78 33.70
C VAL A 17 12.09 -25.18 34.89
N LEU A 18 12.64 -25.28 36.11
CA LEU A 18 12.04 -24.65 37.28
C LEU A 18 12.02 -23.12 37.19
N ARG A 19 13.09 -22.48 36.71
CA ARG A 19 13.13 -21.02 36.52
C ARG A 19 12.16 -20.55 35.44
N GLU A 20 12.08 -21.25 34.32
CA GLU A 20 11.12 -20.93 33.26
C GLU A 20 9.67 -21.04 33.77
N ASN A 21 9.36 -22.08 34.53
CA ASN A 21 8.02 -22.27 35.08
C ASN A 21 7.66 -21.17 36.09
N GLN A 22 8.61 -20.75 36.94
CA GLN A 22 8.42 -19.64 37.86
C GLN A 22 8.21 -18.31 37.13
N GLN A 23 8.99 -18.04 36.08
CA GLN A 23 8.84 -16.84 35.25
C GLN A 23 7.50 -16.82 34.49
N HIS A 24 7.03 -17.98 34.03
CA HIS A 24 5.69 -18.12 33.45
C HIS A 24 4.59 -17.79 34.46
N HIS A 25 4.73 -18.21 35.72
CA HIS A 25 3.77 -17.92 36.78
C HIS A 25 3.70 -16.42 37.10
N GLU A 26 4.85 -15.74 37.20
CA GLU A 26 4.93 -14.29 37.43
C GLU A 26 4.32 -13.50 36.26
N ASN A 27 4.61 -13.89 35.02
CA ASN A 27 4.03 -13.27 33.83
C ASN A 27 2.50 -13.43 33.79
N LEU A 28 1.98 -14.61 34.17
CA LEU A 28 0.54 -14.87 34.22
C LEU A 28 -0.15 -13.98 35.28
N GLN A 29 0.46 -13.85 36.47
CA GLN A 29 -0.03 -12.95 37.51
C GLN A 29 -0.05 -11.48 37.04
N GLY A 30 1.02 -11.02 36.38
CA GLY A 30 1.07 -9.66 35.83
C GLY A 30 -0.02 -9.40 34.79
N LEU A 31 -0.29 -10.39 33.91
CA LEU A 31 -1.30 -10.29 32.86
C LEU A 31 -2.72 -10.29 33.44
N LEU A 32 -2.98 -11.08 34.47
CA LEU A 32 -4.24 -11.06 35.22
C LEU A 32 -4.47 -9.72 35.92
N GLN A 33 -3.43 -9.13 36.51
CA GLN A 33 -3.53 -7.83 37.18
C GLN A 33 -3.81 -6.69 36.19
N GLN A 34 -3.20 -6.73 35.00
CA GLN A 34 -3.52 -5.80 33.90
C GLN A 34 -4.96 -5.93 33.43
N PHE A 35 -5.47 -7.17 33.29
CA PHE A 35 -6.87 -7.40 32.94
C PHE A 35 -7.83 -6.86 34.00
N HIS A 36 -7.50 -7.03 35.28
CA HIS A 36 -8.31 -6.52 36.37
C HIS A 36 -8.37 -4.99 36.37
N LEU A 37 -7.22 -4.32 36.16
CA LEU A 37 -7.13 -2.87 36.00
C LEU A 37 -7.93 -2.37 34.79
N LEU A 38 -7.89 -3.09 33.66
CA LEU A 38 -8.67 -2.75 32.48
C LEU A 38 -10.18 -2.85 32.74
N LEU A 39 -10.60 -3.87 33.48
CA LEU A 39 -11.98 -4.10 33.89
C LEU A 39 -12.49 -2.97 34.81
N ASP A 40 -11.69 -2.56 35.78
CA ASP A 40 -12.01 -1.44 36.67
C ASP A 40 -12.12 -0.11 35.91
N ASN A 41 -11.18 0.15 34.99
CA ASN A 41 -11.24 1.34 34.14
C ASN A 41 -12.47 1.35 33.24
N TYR A 42 -12.86 0.20 32.68
CA TYR A 42 -14.07 0.07 31.89
C TYR A 42 -15.33 0.32 32.74
N ASN A 43 -15.39 -0.24 33.94
CA ASN A 43 -16.54 -0.05 34.84
C ASN A 43 -16.67 1.41 35.29
N ARG A 44 -15.55 2.10 35.57
CA ARG A 44 -15.54 3.54 35.85
C ARG A 44 -16.04 4.35 34.66
N LEU A 45 -15.50 4.10 33.46
CA LEU A 45 -15.93 4.81 32.26
C LEU A 45 -17.41 4.57 31.93
N LYS A 46 -17.91 3.37 32.18
CA LYS A 46 -19.32 3.03 32.03
C LYS A 46 -20.19 3.80 33.03
N SER A 47 -19.76 3.90 34.29
CA SER A 47 -20.43 4.70 35.33
C SER A 47 -20.49 6.18 34.94
N ASP A 48 -19.35 6.75 34.53
CA ASP A 48 -19.25 8.15 34.10
C ASP A 48 -20.19 8.44 32.91
N TYR A 49 -20.28 7.50 31.97
CA TYR A 49 -21.18 7.61 30.82
C TYR A 49 -22.67 7.54 31.22
N GLU A 50 -23.02 6.66 32.16
CA GLU A 50 -24.40 6.56 32.67
C GLU A 50 -24.80 7.82 33.44
N GLU A 51 -23.90 8.37 34.26
CA GLU A 51 -24.09 9.63 34.98
C GLU A 51 -24.27 10.82 34.02
N GLU A 52 -23.45 10.91 32.97
CA GLU A 52 -23.58 11.97 31.95
C GLU A 52 -24.91 11.84 31.17
N LYS A 53 -25.33 10.61 30.86
CA LYS A 53 -26.60 10.33 30.20
C LYS A 53 -27.78 10.77 31.06
N GLU A 54 -27.76 10.46 32.36
CA GLU A 54 -28.79 10.90 33.30
C GLU A 54 -28.82 12.41 33.48
N ALA A 55 -27.65 13.06 33.61
CA ALA A 55 -27.53 14.51 33.67
C ALA A 55 -28.14 15.16 32.41
N ARG A 56 -27.87 14.61 31.22
CA ARG A 56 -28.41 15.09 29.96
C ARG A 56 -29.93 14.92 29.86
N GLU A 57 -30.49 13.84 30.40
CA GLU A 57 -31.94 13.66 30.49
C GLU A 57 -32.60 14.62 31.49
N LYS A 58 -31.96 14.86 32.64
CA LYS A 58 -32.39 15.87 33.63
C LYS A 58 -32.40 17.27 33.02
N TYR A 59 -31.36 17.64 32.26
CA TYR A 59 -31.31 18.89 31.51
C TYR A 59 -32.36 18.97 30.41
N LYS A 60 -32.65 17.88 29.68
CA LYS A 60 -33.76 17.86 28.70
C LYS A 60 -35.13 18.08 29.36
N LYS A 61 -35.34 17.58 30.59
CA LYS A 61 -36.57 17.82 31.35
C LYS A 61 -36.65 19.27 31.85
N LEU A 62 -35.55 19.86 32.31
CA LEU A 62 -35.46 21.27 32.72
C LEU A 62 -35.60 22.24 31.54
N ALA A 63 -35.01 21.93 30.38
CA ALA A 63 -35.09 22.74 29.16
C ALA A 63 -36.47 22.74 28.49
N ARG A 64 -37.40 21.88 28.93
CA ARG A 64 -38.82 21.98 28.58
C ARG A 64 -39.56 23.07 29.38
N GLY A 65 -38.91 23.69 30.37
CA GLY A 65 -39.42 24.82 31.15
C GLY A 65 -38.95 26.18 30.60
N GLN A 66 -39.93 27.05 30.29
CA GLN A 66 -39.84 28.48 30.00
C GLN A 66 -38.66 28.95 29.10
N PHE A 67 -38.85 28.83 27.79
CA PHE A 67 -38.12 29.65 26.82
C PHE A 67 -38.47 31.13 27.08
N LYS A 68 -37.47 31.97 27.37
CA LYS A 68 -37.68 33.40 27.69
C LYS A 68 -37.86 34.21 26.40
N ASP A 69 -39.03 34.10 25.78
CA ASP A 69 -39.41 34.75 24.50
C ASP A 69 -39.11 36.26 24.45
N HIS A 70 -39.18 36.94 25.59
CA HIS A 70 -38.97 38.38 25.70
C HIS A 70 -37.54 38.83 25.38
N LEU A 71 -36.53 37.98 25.63
CA LEU A 71 -35.13 38.31 25.32
C LEU A 71 -34.87 38.26 23.81
N VAL A 72 -35.46 37.30 23.11
CA VAL A 72 -35.27 37.17 21.66
C VAL A 72 -36.01 38.27 20.90
N LYS A 73 -37.20 38.67 21.38
CA LYS A 73 -38.00 39.77 20.80
C LYS A 73 -37.32 41.14 20.91
N ALA A 74 -36.50 41.35 21.94
CA ALA A 74 -35.79 42.62 22.18
C ALA A 74 -34.56 42.80 21.26
N GLY A 75 -34.25 41.86 20.36
CA GLY A 75 -33.20 42.00 19.36
C GLY A 75 -31.82 42.29 19.97
N ALA A 76 -31.23 43.44 19.65
CA ALA A 76 -29.91 43.82 20.12
C ALA A 76 -29.84 43.99 21.65
N GLU A 77 -30.84 44.64 22.28
CA GLU A 77 -30.92 44.79 23.75
C GLU A 77 -31.17 43.45 24.45
N GLY A 78 -31.83 42.54 23.75
CA GLY A 78 -32.03 41.17 24.20
C GLY A 78 -30.72 40.40 24.34
N GLY A 79 -29.83 40.53 23.36
CA GLY A 79 -28.54 39.85 23.33
C GLY A 79 -27.58 40.33 24.44
N THR A 80 -27.56 41.63 24.73
CA THR A 80 -26.75 42.17 25.85
C THR A 80 -27.27 41.69 27.20
N LYS A 81 -28.59 41.76 27.42
CA LYS A 81 -29.21 41.31 28.65
C LYS A 81 -29.06 39.80 28.86
N ALA A 82 -29.11 39.01 27.78
CA ALA A 82 -28.84 37.57 27.84
C ALA A 82 -27.38 37.26 28.22
N ALA A 83 -26.42 38.00 27.69
CA ALA A 83 -25.00 37.84 28.06
C ALA A 83 -24.74 38.20 29.53
N GLN A 84 -25.37 39.27 30.04
CA GLN A 84 -25.28 39.67 31.45
C GLN A 84 -25.86 38.59 32.38
N LEU A 85 -27.09 38.14 32.12
CA LEU A 85 -27.73 37.09 32.93
C LEU A 85 -26.91 35.79 32.94
N LEU A 86 -26.32 35.43 31.81
CA LEU A 86 -25.47 34.24 31.72
C LEU A 86 -24.18 34.40 32.53
N ASN A 87 -23.54 35.57 32.45
CA ASN A 87 -22.34 35.87 33.23
C ASN A 87 -22.63 35.83 34.74
N ASP A 88 -23.75 36.40 35.18
CA ASP A 88 -24.14 36.41 36.59
C ASP A 88 -24.42 34.99 37.09
N SER A 89 -25.14 34.16 36.33
CA SER A 89 -25.37 32.75 36.67
C SER A 89 -24.07 31.92 36.70
N ILE A 90 -23.12 32.19 35.80
CA ILE A 90 -21.81 31.52 35.80
C ILE A 90 -21.02 31.91 37.04
N LYS A 91 -21.01 33.19 37.43
CA LYS A 91 -20.34 33.66 38.65
C LYS A 91 -20.95 33.04 39.90
N GLU A 92 -22.28 32.97 39.97
CA GLU A 92 -22.99 32.34 41.08
C GLU A 92 -22.62 30.85 41.20
N LEU A 93 -22.62 30.11 40.09
CA LEU A 93 -22.19 28.70 40.05
C LEU A 93 -20.72 28.50 40.44
N LEU A 94 -19.83 29.37 39.96
CA LEU A 94 -18.40 29.27 40.28
C LEU A 94 -18.14 29.57 41.75
N ASN A 95 -18.83 30.55 42.33
CA ASN A 95 -18.75 30.86 43.75
C ASN A 95 -19.28 29.70 44.60
N ASP A 96 -20.35 29.03 44.18
CA ASP A 96 -20.95 27.89 44.89
C ASP A 96 -20.05 26.63 44.85
N GLN A 97 -19.33 26.41 43.73
CA GLN A 97 -18.49 25.21 43.54
C GLN A 97 -17.03 25.39 43.99
N LEU A 98 -16.45 26.58 43.82
CA LEU A 98 -15.01 26.84 44.02
C LEU A 98 -14.69 27.83 45.15
N GLY A 99 -15.71 28.45 45.77
CA GLY A 99 -15.52 29.37 46.90
C GLY A 99 -14.54 30.52 46.58
N SER A 100 -13.52 30.70 47.42
CA SER A 100 -12.53 31.80 47.29
C SER A 100 -11.60 31.72 46.08
N GLN A 101 -11.61 30.61 45.33
CA GLN A 101 -10.82 30.46 44.09
C GLN A 101 -11.58 30.93 42.84
N ALA A 102 -12.88 31.21 42.94
CA ALA A 102 -13.72 31.59 41.81
C ALA A 102 -13.24 32.89 41.12
N ASP A 103 -12.73 33.86 41.88
CA ASP A 103 -12.25 35.14 41.34
C ASP A 103 -10.98 35.02 40.47
N GLN A 104 -10.27 33.90 40.55
CA GLN A 104 -9.06 33.65 39.74
C GLN A 104 -9.38 33.01 38.37
N CYS A 105 -10.62 32.54 38.16
CA CYS A 105 -11.01 31.85 36.94
C CYS A 105 -11.48 32.82 35.86
N ARG A 106 -10.75 32.89 34.73
CA ARG A 106 -11.24 33.56 33.52
C ARG A 106 -12.10 32.60 32.70
N VAL A 107 -13.39 32.89 32.60
CA VAL A 107 -14.34 32.05 31.86
C VAL A 107 -14.53 32.58 30.45
N MET A 108 -14.40 31.71 29.46
CA MET A 108 -14.75 31.99 28.07
C MET A 108 -16.03 31.25 27.70
N VAL A 109 -17.01 31.96 27.13
CA VAL A 109 -18.31 31.40 26.76
C VAL A 109 -18.47 31.47 25.25
N ARG A 110 -18.61 30.33 24.59
CA ARG A 110 -18.83 30.26 23.14
C ARG A 110 -20.14 29.55 22.83
N ILE A 111 -21.07 30.23 22.17
CA ILE A 111 -22.36 29.69 21.75
C ILE A 111 -22.30 29.36 20.27
N TYR A 112 -22.56 28.11 19.90
CA TYR A 112 -22.63 27.65 18.51
C TYR A 112 -24.08 27.41 18.11
N SER A 113 -24.56 28.07 17.06
CA SER A 113 -25.90 27.80 16.53
C SER A 113 -25.98 28.03 15.02
N ASN A 114 -26.90 27.33 14.35
CA ASN A 114 -27.24 27.59 12.95
C ASN A 114 -28.12 28.86 12.90
N ILE A 115 -27.49 30.03 12.76
CA ILE A 115 -28.20 31.32 12.87
C ILE A 115 -29.28 31.44 11.80
N LEU A 116 -29.03 30.94 10.58
CA LEU A 116 -29.98 30.93 9.48
C LEU A 116 -31.21 30.05 9.77
N GLY A 117 -30.99 28.81 10.18
CA GLY A 117 -32.07 27.87 10.52
C GLY A 117 -32.87 28.32 11.73
N LEU A 118 -32.19 28.87 12.75
CA LEU A 118 -32.82 29.35 13.97
C LEU A 118 -33.63 30.63 13.70
N SER A 119 -33.12 31.57 12.89
CA SER A 119 -33.86 32.76 12.46
C SER A 119 -35.15 32.39 11.72
N LYS A 120 -35.10 31.42 10.79
CA LYS A 120 -36.30 30.91 10.10
C LYS A 120 -37.34 30.30 11.05
N THR A 121 -36.86 29.59 12.07
CA THR A 121 -37.74 28.93 13.05
C THR A 121 -38.39 29.94 13.98
N LEU A 122 -37.63 30.94 14.43
CA LEU A 122 -38.13 32.04 15.27
C LEU A 122 -39.06 33.00 14.51
N ALA A 123 -38.81 33.24 13.22
CA ALA A 123 -39.69 34.01 12.36
C ALA A 123 -41.06 33.31 12.19
N ARG A 124 -41.07 31.98 12.00
CA ARG A 124 -42.32 31.19 11.99
C ARG A 124 -43.08 31.25 13.32
N ALA A 125 -42.38 31.44 14.43
CA ALA A 125 -42.95 31.62 15.76
C ALA A 125 -43.36 33.08 16.06
N GLY A 126 -43.16 34.02 15.13
CA GLY A 126 -43.49 35.43 15.31
C GLY A 126 -42.61 36.17 16.33
N LEU A 127 -41.43 35.63 16.65
CA LEU A 127 -40.52 36.20 17.66
C LEU A 127 -39.51 37.20 17.06
N VAL A 128 -39.22 37.09 15.77
CA VAL A 128 -38.24 37.92 15.05
C VAL A 128 -38.75 38.18 13.63
N GLY A 129 -38.26 39.22 12.95
CA GLY A 129 -38.67 39.57 11.58
C GLY A 129 -38.43 38.45 10.55
N ASN A 130 -39.15 38.52 9.43
CA ASN A 130 -39.16 37.50 8.36
C ASN A 130 -37.87 37.42 7.52
N GLU A 131 -36.84 38.19 7.88
CA GLU A 131 -35.56 38.20 7.17
C GLU A 131 -34.74 36.94 7.51
N ALA A 132 -33.99 36.43 6.52
CA ALA A 132 -33.22 35.20 6.65
C ALA A 132 -32.17 35.21 7.78
N ARG A 133 -31.75 36.40 8.23
CA ARG A 133 -30.72 36.62 9.26
C ARG A 133 -31.20 37.51 10.41
N SER A 134 -32.49 37.46 10.71
CA SER A 134 -33.12 38.36 11.68
C SER A 134 -32.60 38.23 13.12
N LEU A 135 -31.95 37.11 13.48
CA LEU A 135 -31.28 36.93 14.79
C LEU A 135 -29.86 37.53 14.85
N SER A 136 -29.28 37.96 13.74
CA SER A 136 -27.89 38.47 13.71
C SER A 136 -27.64 39.65 14.66
N PRO A 137 -28.55 40.63 14.81
CA PRO A 137 -28.39 41.70 15.79
C PRO A 137 -28.24 41.19 17.22
N PHE A 138 -29.04 40.19 17.61
CA PHE A 138 -28.97 39.55 18.93
C PHE A 138 -27.63 38.81 19.15
N ALA A 139 -27.18 38.03 18.17
CA ALA A 139 -25.90 37.31 18.25
C ALA A 139 -24.69 38.27 18.34
N SER A 140 -24.73 39.34 17.54
CA SER A 140 -23.67 40.35 17.51
C SER A 140 -23.59 41.15 18.82
N SER A 141 -24.73 41.50 19.41
CA SER A 141 -24.78 42.25 20.66
C SER A 141 -24.43 41.39 21.87
N PHE A 142 -24.78 40.10 21.86
CA PHE A 142 -24.33 39.12 22.84
C PHE A 142 -22.80 39.02 22.88
N THR A 143 -22.17 38.89 21.71
CA THR A 143 -20.71 38.81 21.55
C THR A 143 -20.00 40.07 22.04
N ARG A 144 -20.59 41.25 21.80
CA ARG A 144 -20.00 42.54 22.21
C ARG A 144 -20.21 42.90 23.67
N SER A 145 -21.09 42.20 24.39
CA SER A 145 -21.54 42.63 25.72
C SER A 145 -20.60 42.25 26.86
N GLN A 146 -19.80 41.18 26.73
CA GLN A 146 -18.90 40.68 27.77
C GLN A 146 -17.59 40.24 27.13
N ASP A 147 -16.47 40.53 27.79
CA ASP A 147 -15.17 40.05 27.35
C ASP A 147 -15.11 38.52 27.46
N LEU A 148 -14.60 37.86 26.41
CA LEU A 148 -14.52 36.40 26.28
C LEU A 148 -15.86 35.68 25.97
N PHE A 149 -16.90 36.42 25.57
CA PHE A 149 -18.14 35.82 25.07
C PHE A 149 -18.16 35.86 23.53
N ASP A 150 -18.52 34.75 22.89
CA ASP A 150 -18.55 34.64 21.43
C ASP A 150 -19.79 33.87 20.96
N TYR A 151 -20.52 34.43 20.00
CA TYR A 151 -21.68 33.79 19.38
C TYR A 151 -21.37 33.44 17.92
N ILE A 152 -21.10 32.16 17.68
CA ILE A 152 -20.53 31.63 16.45
C ILE A 152 -21.62 30.96 15.59
N ASP A 153 -21.77 31.42 14.34
CA ASP A 153 -22.65 30.75 13.38
C ASP A 153 -22.05 29.41 12.95
N ALA A 154 -22.71 28.31 13.28
CA ALA A 154 -22.30 26.95 12.94
C ALA A 154 -22.61 26.57 11.48
N GLY A 155 -23.39 27.38 10.75
CA GLY A 155 -23.83 27.11 9.38
C GLY A 155 -24.97 26.08 9.29
N ASP A 156 -25.52 25.91 8.07
CA ASP A 156 -26.76 25.15 7.84
C ASP A 156 -26.58 23.62 7.73
N LYS A 157 -25.34 23.14 7.76
CA LYS A 157 -25.02 21.70 7.66
C LYS A 157 -25.09 21.05 9.04
N LYS A 158 -25.66 19.85 9.11
CA LYS A 158 -25.83 19.07 10.36
C LYS A 158 -24.53 18.83 11.15
N GLU A 159 -23.39 18.84 10.47
CA GLU A 159 -22.03 18.63 11.02
C GLU A 159 -21.21 19.93 11.15
N GLY A 160 -21.78 21.10 10.80
CA GLY A 160 -21.06 22.37 10.77
C GLY A 160 -20.60 22.85 12.16
N ALA A 161 -21.39 22.55 13.19
CA ALA A 161 -21.03 22.83 14.59
C ALA A 161 -19.82 22.00 15.03
N ASP A 162 -19.85 20.68 14.79
CA ASP A 162 -18.79 19.76 15.18
C ASP A 162 -17.46 20.11 14.52
N TYR A 163 -17.48 20.51 13.25
CA TYR A 163 -16.29 20.95 12.52
C TYR A 163 -15.68 22.22 13.13
N LYS A 164 -16.50 23.24 13.43
CA LYS A 164 -16.01 24.50 14.03
C LYS A 164 -15.54 24.31 15.47
N ILE A 165 -16.23 23.48 16.26
CA ILE A 165 -15.83 23.13 17.63
C ILE A 165 -14.46 22.43 17.62
N ARG A 166 -14.24 21.47 16.71
CA ARG A 166 -12.95 20.77 16.57
C ARG A 166 -11.81 21.68 16.14
N ALA A 167 -12.07 22.65 15.26
CA ALA A 167 -11.06 23.60 14.82
C ALA A 167 -10.62 24.57 15.93
N VAL A 168 -11.49 24.84 16.91
CA VAL A 168 -11.32 25.93 17.89
C VAL A 168 -10.90 25.45 19.29
N LEU A 169 -11.07 24.15 19.59
CA LEU A 169 -10.67 23.53 20.86
C LEU A 169 -9.19 23.09 21.05
N PRO A 170 -8.21 23.27 20.14
CA PRO A 170 -6.85 22.83 20.41
C PRO A 170 -6.09 23.86 21.27
N VAL A 171 -6.62 24.25 22.43
CA VAL A 171 -5.91 25.07 23.43
C VAL A 171 -6.33 24.64 24.85
N THR A 172 -5.48 23.80 25.45
CA THR A 172 -4.98 23.96 26.83
C THR A 172 -6.00 23.94 27.99
N ILE A 173 -6.38 22.74 28.46
CA ILE A 173 -6.69 22.54 29.89
C ILE A 173 -5.40 22.07 30.55
N LEU A 174 -4.62 23.01 31.11
CA LEU A 174 -3.49 22.67 31.99
C LEU A 174 -4.01 22.61 33.43
N ARG A 175 -3.98 21.42 34.03
CA ARG A 175 -3.99 21.28 35.50
C ARG A 175 -2.54 21.36 36.00
N PRO A 176 -2.23 22.21 36.99
CA PRO A 176 -0.90 22.27 37.59
C PRO A 176 -0.80 21.32 38.78
N SER A 177 -0.73 20.02 38.53
CA SER A 177 -0.19 19.02 39.47
C SER A 177 -0.34 17.65 38.83
N ASP A 178 0.75 17.13 38.28
CA ASP A 178 1.11 15.70 38.23
C ASP A 178 2.36 15.58 37.36
N SER A 179 3.51 15.93 37.95
CA SER A 179 4.83 15.67 37.37
C SER A 179 5.27 14.24 37.71
N ALA A 180 4.56 13.25 37.21
CA ALA A 180 5.02 11.87 37.07
C ALA A 180 3.89 11.09 36.40
N TYR A 181 4.20 10.31 35.37
CA TYR A 181 3.28 9.56 34.52
C TYR A 181 2.50 10.38 33.49
N ASN A 182 3.08 10.56 32.29
CA ASN A 182 2.38 10.31 31.02
C ASN A 182 3.30 10.46 29.79
N THR A 183 4.01 9.37 29.49
CA THR A 183 4.78 9.18 28.25
C THR A 183 4.00 8.36 27.22
N SER A 184 2.66 8.48 27.18
CA SER A 184 1.80 7.58 26.38
C SER A 184 0.67 8.27 25.59
N PHE A 185 0.55 9.60 25.59
CA PHE A 185 -0.57 10.25 24.90
C PHE A 185 -0.11 11.48 24.10
N LYS A 186 0.75 11.25 23.11
CA LYS A 186 1.10 12.23 22.07
C LYS A 186 1.57 11.54 20.78
N MET A 187 0.82 10.53 20.34
CA MET A 187 1.10 9.77 19.12
C MET A 187 -0.17 9.62 18.27
N SER A 188 -0.87 10.74 18.05
CA SER A 188 -2.07 10.77 17.18
C SER A 188 -2.15 12.01 16.28
N HIS A 189 -1.14 12.89 16.29
CA HIS A 189 -1.16 14.14 15.51
C HIS A 189 -0.27 14.15 14.25
N LEU A 190 0.30 13.01 13.85
CA LEU A 190 1.01 12.86 12.57
C LEU A 190 0.37 11.82 11.63
N ALA A 191 -0.73 11.19 12.04
CA ALA A 191 -1.54 10.33 11.18
C ALA A 191 -2.52 11.18 10.34
N GLN A 192 -2.02 11.96 9.38
CA GLN A 192 -2.83 12.64 8.38
C GLN A 192 -2.50 12.13 6.99
N THR A 193 -3.07 10.98 6.60
CA THR A 193 -3.35 10.67 5.17
C THR A 193 -4.53 9.71 4.94
N SER A 194 -5.13 9.10 5.96
CA SER A 194 -6.42 8.41 5.81
C SER A 194 -7.37 8.82 6.93
N ASP A 195 -8.48 9.47 6.59
CA ASP A 195 -9.57 9.67 7.53
C ASP A 195 -10.02 8.29 8.03
N PRO A 196 -10.00 7.98 9.34
CA PRO A 196 -10.32 6.65 9.87
C PRO A 196 -11.72 6.15 9.49
N SER A 197 -12.55 7.01 8.91
CA SER A 197 -13.86 6.74 8.33
C SER A 197 -13.82 5.96 6.99
N TRP A 198 -12.71 5.98 6.23
CA TRP A 198 -12.65 5.39 4.90
C TRP A 198 -12.14 3.93 4.87
N PRO A 199 -12.63 3.09 3.93
CA PRO A 199 -12.12 1.74 3.73
C PRO A 199 -10.64 1.75 3.32
N PRO A 200 -9.85 0.71 3.67
CA PRO A 200 -8.44 0.60 3.27
C PRO A 200 -8.21 0.84 1.77
N GLY A 201 -7.26 1.72 1.43
CA GLY A 201 -6.92 2.08 0.05
C GLY A 201 -7.90 3.00 -0.69
N THR A 202 -9.00 3.44 -0.05
CA THR A 202 -9.82 4.52 -0.58
C THR A 202 -9.18 5.85 -0.25
N VAL A 203 -8.98 6.70 -1.25
CA VAL A 203 -8.25 7.96 -1.07
C VAL A 203 -8.77 9.06 -2.00
N GLN A 204 -8.53 10.32 -1.65
CA GLN A 204 -8.94 11.47 -2.46
C GLN A 204 -7.82 11.85 -3.42
N LEU A 205 -8.05 11.75 -4.73
CA LEU A 205 -7.04 12.05 -5.76
C LEU A 205 -7.15 13.47 -6.31
N GLU A 206 -8.34 14.07 -6.29
CA GLU A 206 -8.59 15.42 -6.80
C GLU A 206 -9.34 16.26 -5.76
N ASP A 207 -8.95 17.52 -5.64
CA ASP A 207 -9.76 18.52 -4.92
C ASP A 207 -10.93 18.99 -5.78
N LEU A 208 -12.13 19.04 -5.20
CA LEU A 208 -13.30 19.57 -5.87
C LEU A 208 -13.10 21.06 -6.15
N PRO A 209 -13.29 21.54 -7.39
CA PRO A 209 -13.06 22.93 -7.73
C PRO A 209 -14.04 23.81 -6.97
N GLN A 210 -13.53 24.62 -6.03
CA GLN A 210 -14.32 25.66 -5.38
C GLN A 210 -14.35 26.97 -6.20
N ASP A 211 -13.38 27.21 -7.11
CA ASP A 211 -13.21 28.52 -7.77
C ASP A 211 -12.76 28.48 -9.26
N GLY A 212 -13.10 27.43 -10.02
CA GLY A 212 -12.87 27.42 -11.49
C GLY A 212 -11.39 27.41 -11.95
N ARG A 213 -10.42 27.17 -11.06
CA ARG A 213 -9.03 26.85 -11.40
C ARG A 213 -8.82 25.34 -11.58
N THR A 214 -7.73 25.00 -12.27
CA THR A 214 -7.32 23.63 -12.64
C THR A 214 -7.32 22.67 -11.45
N THR A 215 -7.85 21.47 -11.66
CA THR A 215 -7.83 20.35 -10.70
C THR A 215 -6.39 19.88 -10.50
N ASP A 216 -5.82 20.19 -9.33
CA ASP A 216 -4.50 19.67 -8.94
C ASP A 216 -4.64 18.27 -8.34
N ILE A 217 -3.74 17.36 -8.74
CA ILE A 217 -3.72 15.96 -8.30
C ILE A 217 -3.02 15.89 -6.93
N ILE A 218 -3.69 15.33 -5.92
CA ILE A 218 -3.11 15.10 -4.60
C ILE A 218 -2.16 13.88 -4.69
N LEU A 219 -0.88 14.10 -4.37
CA LEU A 219 0.13 13.05 -4.39
C LEU A 219 -0.03 12.09 -3.20
N GLN A 220 -0.13 10.79 -3.49
CA GLN A 220 -0.26 9.73 -2.49
C GLN A 220 0.69 8.57 -2.77
N PRO A 221 1.38 8.04 -1.74
CA PRO A 221 1.50 8.60 -0.38
C PRO A 221 2.07 10.03 -0.38
N ALA A 222 1.75 10.81 0.65
CA ALA A 222 2.28 12.17 0.78
C ALA A 222 3.82 12.08 0.89
N PRO A 223 4.58 12.70 -0.03
CA PRO A 223 6.03 12.64 0.01
C PRO A 223 6.56 13.28 1.29
N SER A 224 7.60 12.69 1.89
CA SER A 224 8.26 13.27 3.07
C SER A 224 9.01 14.56 2.69
N HIS A 225 9.30 15.41 3.67
CA HIS A 225 10.19 16.56 3.45
C HIS A 225 11.67 16.17 3.32
N ASP A 226 12.04 14.91 3.63
CA ASP A 226 13.42 14.41 3.52
C ASP A 226 13.86 14.23 2.05
N PRO A 227 14.96 14.87 1.61
CA PRO A 227 15.51 14.69 0.27
C PRO A 227 16.00 13.25 -0.04
N ASN A 228 16.20 12.42 0.99
CA ASN A 228 16.60 11.03 0.84
C ASN A 228 15.42 10.07 0.59
N ASP A 229 14.17 10.52 0.73
CA ASP A 229 12.98 9.72 0.39
C ASP A 229 12.98 9.36 -1.11
N PRO A 230 12.89 8.07 -1.48
CA PRO A 230 12.79 7.64 -2.88
C PRO A 230 11.67 8.29 -3.68
N LEU A 231 10.59 8.72 -3.01
CA LEU A 231 9.50 9.47 -3.65
C LEU A 231 9.95 10.84 -4.18
N ASN A 232 10.97 11.44 -3.58
CA ASN A 232 11.51 12.76 -3.95
C ASN A 232 12.67 12.69 -4.95
N TRP A 233 13.08 11.49 -5.38
CA TRP A 233 14.20 11.36 -6.30
C TRP A 233 13.88 11.98 -7.67
N PRO A 234 14.89 12.55 -8.35
CA PRO A 234 14.72 13.00 -9.73
C PRO A 234 14.35 11.82 -10.64
N THR A 235 13.55 12.08 -11.67
CA THR A 235 12.99 11.03 -12.55
C THR A 235 14.04 10.11 -13.15
N TRP A 236 15.20 10.63 -13.57
CA TRP A 236 16.29 9.81 -14.12
C TRP A 236 16.81 8.77 -13.11
N ARG A 237 16.86 9.11 -11.82
CA ARG A 237 17.33 8.23 -10.73
C ARG A 237 16.29 7.16 -10.41
N LYS A 238 14.99 7.52 -10.48
CA LYS A 238 13.87 6.56 -10.38
C LYS A 238 13.91 5.55 -11.52
N HIS A 239 14.08 6.03 -12.76
CA HIS A 239 14.12 5.19 -13.95
C HIS A 239 15.39 4.33 -14.02
N LEU A 240 16.53 4.81 -13.53
CA LEU A 240 17.75 4.01 -13.43
C LEU A 240 17.57 2.82 -12.49
N ASN A 241 17.10 3.05 -11.25
CA ASN A 241 16.85 1.97 -10.29
C ASN A 241 15.79 0.99 -10.81
N PHE A 242 14.68 1.50 -11.36
CA PHE A 242 13.64 0.65 -11.95
C PHE A 242 14.13 -0.14 -13.16
N GLY A 243 15.00 0.45 -13.99
CA GLY A 243 15.60 -0.22 -15.15
C GLY A 243 16.53 -1.36 -14.77
N LEU A 244 17.36 -1.20 -13.74
CA LEU A 244 18.22 -2.26 -13.22
C LEU A 244 17.40 -3.43 -12.67
N VAL A 245 16.38 -3.12 -11.88
CA VAL A 245 15.47 -4.13 -11.33
C VAL A 245 14.69 -4.84 -12.44
N SER A 246 14.26 -4.11 -13.47
CA SER A 246 13.61 -4.69 -14.64
C SER A 246 14.55 -5.62 -15.42
N TYR A 247 15.82 -5.25 -15.56
CA TYR A 247 16.84 -6.10 -16.16
C TYR A 247 17.03 -7.41 -15.37
N TYR A 248 17.09 -7.34 -14.04
CA TYR A 248 17.14 -8.53 -13.19
C TYR A 248 15.94 -9.46 -13.43
N VAL A 249 14.73 -8.90 -13.55
CA VAL A 249 13.52 -9.68 -13.88
C VAL A 249 13.65 -10.38 -15.23
N ILE A 250 14.06 -9.66 -16.28
CA ILE A 250 14.28 -10.25 -17.60
C ILE A 250 15.23 -11.45 -17.48
N MET A 251 16.34 -11.30 -16.77
CA MET A 251 17.34 -12.35 -16.63
C MET A 251 16.88 -13.55 -15.80
N VAL A 252 16.15 -13.34 -14.71
CA VAL A 252 15.62 -14.45 -13.90
C VAL A 252 14.58 -15.26 -14.69
N PHE A 253 13.62 -14.58 -15.34
CA PHE A 253 12.64 -15.27 -16.17
C PHE A 253 13.29 -15.92 -17.40
N ALA A 254 14.33 -15.30 -17.96
CA ALA A 254 15.11 -15.91 -19.03
C ALA A 254 15.77 -17.22 -18.59
N ILE A 255 16.32 -17.30 -17.38
CA ILE A 255 16.91 -18.55 -16.85
C ILE A 255 15.86 -19.64 -16.72
N ILE A 256 14.65 -19.31 -16.24
CA ILE A 256 13.58 -20.28 -16.03
C ILE A 256 13.07 -20.81 -17.38
N ASP A 257 12.77 -19.92 -18.34
CA ASP A 257 12.07 -20.29 -19.57
C ASP A 257 12.99 -20.80 -20.69
N VAL A 258 14.27 -20.40 -20.72
CA VAL A 258 15.22 -20.85 -21.77
C VAL A 258 15.48 -22.35 -21.70
N ALA A 259 15.24 -23.00 -20.56
CA ALA A 259 15.38 -24.45 -20.42
C ALA A 259 14.55 -25.22 -21.47
N THR A 260 13.36 -24.71 -21.82
CA THR A 260 12.40 -25.38 -22.71
C THR A 260 12.96 -25.69 -24.10
N VAL A 261 13.78 -24.80 -24.67
CA VAL A 261 14.39 -25.01 -26.00
C VAL A 261 15.60 -25.95 -25.98
N THR A 262 16.13 -26.25 -24.80
CA THR A 262 17.27 -27.17 -24.65
C THR A 262 16.83 -28.64 -24.60
N TRP A 263 15.55 -28.91 -24.32
CA TRP A 263 15.04 -30.27 -24.05
C TRP A 263 15.36 -31.29 -25.14
N GLY A 264 15.19 -30.92 -26.42
CA GLY A 264 15.50 -31.84 -27.52
C GLY A 264 16.98 -32.23 -27.58
N SER A 265 17.89 -31.28 -27.34
CA SER A 265 19.33 -31.54 -27.32
C SER A 265 19.78 -32.28 -26.08
N THR A 266 19.20 -31.96 -24.91
CA THR A 266 19.46 -32.66 -23.66
C THR A 266 18.99 -34.11 -23.72
N ASN A 267 17.84 -34.38 -24.34
CA ASN A 267 17.36 -35.74 -24.61
C ASN A 267 18.33 -36.50 -25.53
N ALA A 268 18.80 -35.87 -26.61
CA ALA A 268 19.71 -36.51 -27.56
C ALA A 268 21.09 -36.85 -26.96
N GLU A 269 21.62 -36.00 -26.06
CA GLU A 269 22.96 -36.19 -25.50
C GLU A 269 22.97 -36.99 -24.19
N LEU A 270 22.06 -36.69 -23.26
CA LEU A 270 22.02 -37.29 -21.91
C LEU A 270 20.95 -38.38 -21.76
N GLY A 271 20.09 -38.57 -22.77
CA GLY A 271 19.04 -39.59 -22.75
C GLY A 271 17.86 -39.29 -21.81
N PHE A 272 17.71 -38.05 -21.32
CA PHE A 272 16.62 -37.69 -20.41
C PHE A 272 15.27 -37.70 -21.12
N SER A 273 14.25 -38.36 -20.55
CA SER A 273 12.90 -38.37 -21.13
C SER A 273 12.26 -36.97 -21.08
N PHE A 274 11.36 -36.69 -22.03
CA PHE A 274 10.58 -35.44 -22.01
C PHE A 274 9.68 -35.33 -20.77
N GLU A 275 9.21 -36.46 -20.24
CA GLU A 275 8.47 -36.52 -18.99
C GLU A 275 9.32 -36.02 -17.82
N LEU A 276 10.56 -36.53 -17.69
CA LEU A 276 11.48 -36.11 -16.63
C LEU A 276 11.87 -34.62 -16.75
N LEU A 277 12.07 -34.13 -17.97
CA LEU A 277 12.37 -32.71 -18.22
C LEU A 277 11.19 -31.82 -17.83
N ASN A 278 9.96 -32.23 -18.17
CA ASN A 278 8.74 -31.55 -17.75
C ASN A 278 8.56 -31.59 -16.23
N ASP A 279 8.80 -32.73 -15.59
CA ASP A 279 8.73 -32.88 -14.13
C ASP A 279 9.75 -32.00 -13.42
N SER A 280 10.96 -31.86 -13.98
CA SER A 280 11.97 -30.96 -13.43
C SER A 280 11.57 -29.49 -13.55
N TYR A 281 10.97 -29.10 -14.68
CA TYR A 281 10.43 -27.76 -14.86
C TYR A 281 9.27 -27.47 -13.89
N ALA A 282 8.39 -28.46 -13.70
CA ALA A 282 7.29 -28.38 -12.74
C ALA A 282 7.78 -28.29 -11.29
N ALA A 283 8.84 -29.03 -10.92
CA ALA A 283 9.48 -28.92 -9.62
C ALA A 283 10.12 -27.54 -9.41
N GLY A 284 10.74 -26.97 -10.46
CA GLY A 284 11.20 -25.58 -10.48
C GLY A 284 10.06 -24.60 -10.20
N CYS A 285 8.95 -24.70 -10.94
CA CYS A 285 7.75 -23.91 -10.72
C CYS A 285 7.20 -24.04 -9.28
N GLY A 286 7.19 -25.26 -8.74
CA GLY A 286 6.74 -25.52 -7.36
C GLY A 286 7.64 -24.89 -6.32
N SER A 287 8.95 -24.83 -6.57
CA SER A 287 9.92 -24.21 -5.66
C SER A 287 9.83 -22.67 -5.62
N LEU A 288 9.33 -22.02 -6.69
CA LEU A 288 9.03 -20.57 -6.69
C LEU A 288 8.01 -20.21 -5.59
N CYS A 289 7.06 -21.12 -5.29
CA CYS A 289 6.08 -20.92 -4.21
C CYS A 289 6.76 -20.72 -2.86
N ILE A 290 7.75 -21.56 -2.57
CA ILE A 290 8.41 -21.63 -1.27
C ILE A 290 9.48 -20.54 -1.17
N GLY A 291 10.18 -20.25 -2.27
CA GLY A 291 11.26 -19.28 -2.33
C GLY A 291 10.87 -17.89 -1.83
N GLY A 292 9.72 -17.38 -2.28
CA GLY A 292 9.23 -16.06 -1.85
C GLY A 292 8.94 -16.02 -0.34
N VAL A 293 8.38 -17.09 0.23
CA VAL A 293 8.02 -17.18 1.65
C VAL A 293 9.26 -17.22 2.56
N ILE A 294 10.31 -17.91 2.13
CA ILE A 294 11.55 -18.06 2.91
C ILE A 294 12.44 -16.83 2.76
N LEU A 295 12.59 -16.30 1.54
CA LEU A 295 13.60 -15.28 1.24
C LEU A 295 13.09 -13.85 1.46
N MET A 296 11.77 -13.60 1.37
CA MET A 296 11.24 -12.24 1.52
C MET A 296 11.49 -11.58 2.88
N PRO A 297 11.38 -12.26 4.03
CA PRO A 297 11.68 -11.66 5.32
C PRO A 297 13.10 -11.08 5.43
N PHE A 298 14.07 -11.65 4.70
CA PHE A 298 15.43 -11.12 4.64
C PHE A 298 15.49 -9.76 3.96
N ALA A 299 14.69 -9.53 2.91
CA ALA A 299 14.62 -8.23 2.23
C ALA A 299 13.88 -7.17 3.07
N LEU A 300 12.90 -7.60 3.87
CA LEU A 300 12.26 -6.72 4.85
C LEU A 300 13.24 -6.32 5.95
N LYS A 301 14.07 -7.24 6.45
CA LYS A 301 15.00 -6.95 7.56
C LYS A 301 16.26 -6.20 7.12
N TYR A 302 16.93 -6.65 6.07
CA TYR A 302 18.27 -6.17 5.70
C TYR A 302 18.28 -5.08 4.61
N GLY A 303 17.14 -4.82 3.97
CA GLY A 303 17.01 -3.91 2.83
C GLY A 303 16.86 -4.66 1.50
N ARG A 304 16.50 -3.94 0.43
CA ARG A 304 16.23 -4.54 -0.88
C ARG A 304 17.53 -4.81 -1.64
N ARG A 305 18.51 -3.92 -1.54
CA ARG A 305 19.79 -4.02 -2.25
C ARG A 305 20.62 -5.27 -1.92
N PRO A 306 20.89 -5.64 -0.65
CA PRO A 306 21.70 -6.82 -0.35
C PRO A 306 21.05 -8.10 -0.89
N VAL A 307 19.72 -8.15 -0.90
CA VAL A 307 18.97 -9.31 -1.41
C VAL A 307 19.07 -9.40 -2.93
N TYR A 308 18.97 -8.29 -3.67
CA TYR A 308 19.24 -8.30 -5.12
C TYR A 308 20.66 -8.76 -5.43
N VAL A 309 21.67 -8.21 -4.74
CA VAL A 309 23.08 -8.57 -5.00
C VAL A 309 23.33 -10.05 -4.70
N PHE A 310 22.87 -10.55 -3.55
CA PHE A 310 23.04 -11.95 -3.17
C PHE A 310 22.29 -12.89 -4.13
N SER A 311 21.07 -12.54 -4.51
CA SER A 311 20.28 -13.36 -5.43
C SER A 311 20.90 -13.40 -6.82
N THR A 312 21.45 -12.28 -7.33
CA THR A 312 22.18 -12.27 -8.61
C THR A 312 23.43 -13.15 -8.55
N ILE A 313 24.21 -13.11 -7.47
CA ILE A 313 25.39 -13.99 -7.28
C ILE A 313 24.97 -15.46 -7.28
N ALA A 314 23.92 -15.79 -6.52
CA ALA A 314 23.40 -17.15 -6.44
C ALA A 314 22.90 -17.65 -7.81
N GLN A 315 22.17 -16.81 -8.56
CA GLN A 315 21.73 -17.16 -9.91
C GLN A 315 22.90 -17.41 -10.86
N CYS A 316 23.95 -16.59 -10.83
CA CYS A 316 25.17 -16.85 -11.60
C CYS A 316 25.77 -18.23 -11.27
N ALA A 317 25.87 -18.57 -9.98
CA ALA A 317 26.40 -19.87 -9.56
C ALA A 317 25.53 -21.03 -10.05
N PHE A 318 24.20 -20.91 -10.00
CA PHE A 318 23.29 -21.93 -10.53
C PHE A 318 23.37 -22.05 -12.05
N CYS A 319 23.54 -20.96 -12.80
CA CYS A 319 23.77 -21.05 -14.24
C CYS A 319 25.08 -21.78 -14.58
N VAL A 320 26.15 -21.57 -13.81
CA VAL A 320 27.40 -22.35 -13.96
C VAL A 320 27.16 -23.83 -13.69
N TRP A 321 26.35 -24.17 -12.69
CA TRP A 321 25.97 -25.56 -12.40
C TRP A 321 25.15 -26.16 -13.55
N GLN A 322 24.12 -25.47 -14.05
CA GLN A 322 23.32 -25.93 -15.20
C GLN A 322 24.14 -26.12 -16.47
N ALA A 323 25.15 -25.27 -16.71
CA ALA A 323 26.08 -25.41 -17.83
C ALA A 323 26.92 -26.69 -17.77
N ARG A 324 27.16 -27.22 -16.55
CA ARG A 324 28.00 -28.39 -16.29
C ARG A 324 27.20 -29.65 -15.92
N MET A 325 25.88 -29.58 -15.99
CA MET A 325 24.95 -30.65 -15.66
C MET A 325 25.22 -31.94 -16.44
N GLN A 326 25.20 -33.08 -15.75
CA GLN A 326 25.35 -34.42 -16.35
C GLN A 326 24.33 -35.43 -15.82
N THR A 327 23.89 -35.28 -14.57
CA THR A 327 22.97 -36.23 -13.92
C THR A 327 21.55 -35.69 -13.79
N VAL A 328 20.60 -36.59 -13.58
CA VAL A 328 19.20 -36.22 -13.27
C VAL A 328 19.12 -35.45 -11.94
N ALA A 329 19.97 -35.80 -10.98
CA ALA A 329 20.04 -35.10 -9.70
C ALA A 329 20.52 -33.65 -9.89
N ASP A 330 21.50 -33.42 -10.78
CA ASP A 330 21.95 -32.07 -11.14
C ASP A 330 20.82 -31.25 -11.76
N LEU A 331 20.08 -31.84 -12.71
CA LEU A 331 18.94 -31.19 -13.36
C LEU A 331 17.89 -30.74 -12.35
N MET A 332 17.46 -31.67 -11.50
CA MET A 332 16.41 -31.42 -10.52
C MET A 332 16.85 -30.38 -9.49
N SER A 333 18.06 -30.54 -8.94
CA SER A 333 18.59 -29.66 -7.88
C SER A 333 18.85 -28.24 -8.40
N ALA A 334 19.44 -28.10 -9.58
CA ALA A 334 19.74 -26.80 -10.16
C ALA A 334 18.45 -26.03 -10.52
N ASN A 335 17.43 -26.71 -11.04
CA ASN A 335 16.14 -26.09 -11.33
C ASN A 335 15.40 -25.66 -10.06
N ILE A 336 15.33 -26.52 -9.03
CA ILE A 336 14.71 -26.19 -7.74
C ILE A 336 15.40 -25.00 -7.08
N LEU A 337 16.74 -25.00 -7.01
CA LEU A 337 17.47 -23.95 -6.30
C LEU A 337 17.45 -22.60 -7.06
N SER A 338 17.62 -22.63 -8.38
CA SER A 338 17.55 -21.40 -9.20
C SER A 338 16.15 -20.79 -9.19
N SER A 339 15.11 -21.62 -9.23
CA SER A 339 13.73 -21.17 -9.17
C SER A 339 13.35 -20.67 -7.79
N MET A 340 13.78 -21.34 -6.71
CA MET A 340 13.58 -20.85 -5.34
C MET A 340 14.17 -19.45 -5.13
N VAL A 341 15.38 -19.18 -5.62
CA VAL A 341 15.97 -17.83 -5.58
C VAL A 341 15.27 -16.88 -6.56
N GLY A 342 14.82 -17.39 -7.71
CA GLY A 342 14.09 -16.65 -8.73
C GLY A 342 12.80 -16.00 -8.22
N ALA A 343 12.16 -16.56 -7.19
CA ALA A 343 10.96 -16.01 -6.58
C ALA A 343 11.13 -14.55 -6.09
N LEU A 344 12.36 -14.14 -5.75
CA LEU A 344 12.67 -12.76 -5.36
C LEU A 344 12.41 -11.75 -6.49
N ALA A 345 12.53 -12.16 -7.76
CA ALA A 345 12.23 -11.31 -8.91
C ALA A 345 10.74 -10.96 -9.03
N GLU A 346 9.87 -11.67 -8.33
CA GLU A 346 8.43 -11.46 -8.42
C GLU A 346 7.95 -10.47 -7.36
N VAL A 347 8.43 -10.62 -6.13
CA VAL A 347 7.98 -9.84 -4.98
C VAL A 347 8.77 -8.54 -4.82
N LEU A 348 10.11 -8.61 -4.93
CA LEU A 348 11.00 -7.50 -4.54
C LEU A 348 10.85 -6.29 -5.46
N VAL A 349 10.55 -6.53 -6.74
CA VAL A 349 10.36 -5.48 -7.74
C VAL A 349 9.11 -4.66 -7.47
N GLN A 350 8.03 -5.33 -7.08
CA GLN A 350 6.76 -4.69 -6.81
C GLN A 350 6.85 -3.79 -5.57
N MET A 351 7.63 -4.22 -4.58
CA MET A 351 7.97 -3.36 -3.43
C MET A 351 8.80 -2.16 -3.85
N THR A 352 9.77 -2.34 -4.72
CA THR A 352 10.56 -1.23 -5.28
C THR A 352 9.68 -0.22 -6.03
N VAL A 353 8.68 -0.69 -6.79
CA VAL A 353 7.71 0.19 -7.46
C VAL A 353 6.88 0.96 -6.45
N ALA A 354 6.39 0.31 -5.39
CA ALA A 354 5.63 0.95 -4.32
C ALA A 354 6.45 1.96 -3.51
N ASP A 355 7.76 1.71 -3.36
CA ASP A 355 8.70 2.57 -2.63
C ASP A 355 8.99 3.88 -3.41
N VAL A 356 9.03 3.84 -4.75
CA VAL A 356 9.55 4.92 -5.61
C VAL A 356 8.46 5.73 -6.36
N TYR A 357 7.29 5.12 -6.65
CA TYR A 357 6.24 5.73 -7.49
C TYR A 357 4.92 5.98 -6.73
N PHE A 358 4.28 7.10 -7.06
CA PHE A 358 2.97 7.52 -6.53
C PHE A 358 1.83 6.70 -7.14
N VAL A 359 0.69 6.62 -6.42
CA VAL A 359 -0.49 5.81 -6.77
C VAL A 359 -0.98 6.04 -8.22
N HIS A 360 -1.00 7.28 -8.69
CA HIS A 360 -1.45 7.62 -10.05
C HIS A 360 -0.49 7.14 -11.17
N GLN A 361 0.74 6.72 -10.84
CA GLN A 361 1.75 6.21 -11.78
C GLN A 361 2.01 4.69 -11.61
N ARG A 362 1.55 4.10 -10.50
CA ARG A 362 1.79 2.69 -10.16
C ARG A 362 1.18 1.74 -11.19
N GLY A 363 0.04 2.11 -11.80
CA GLY A 363 -0.60 1.35 -12.87
C GLY A 363 0.33 1.11 -14.04
N LEU A 364 0.79 2.20 -14.65
CA LEU A 364 1.76 2.18 -15.74
C LEU A 364 3.06 1.42 -15.39
N MET A 365 3.65 1.68 -14.23
CA MET A 365 4.93 1.05 -13.84
C MET A 365 4.79 -0.46 -13.64
N ASN A 366 3.69 -0.92 -13.04
CA ASN A 366 3.41 -2.36 -12.90
C ASN A 366 3.17 -3.02 -14.26
N SER A 367 2.49 -2.35 -15.20
CA SER A 367 2.33 -2.88 -16.57
C SER A 367 3.67 -2.98 -17.30
N ILE A 368 4.58 -2.00 -17.14
CA ILE A 368 5.94 -2.06 -17.69
C ILE A 368 6.76 -3.19 -17.05
N TYR A 369 6.63 -3.40 -15.74
CA TYR A 369 7.25 -4.56 -15.07
C TYR A 369 6.77 -5.88 -15.67
N VAL A 370 5.45 -6.06 -15.85
CA VAL A 370 4.87 -7.27 -16.47
C VAL A 370 5.37 -7.45 -17.91
N TRP A 371 5.57 -6.36 -18.65
CA TRP A 371 6.18 -6.40 -19.98
C TRP A 371 7.61 -6.94 -19.95
N PHE A 372 8.47 -6.42 -19.06
CA PHE A 372 9.84 -6.91 -18.90
C PHE A 372 9.90 -8.38 -18.45
N MET A 373 9.00 -8.79 -17.56
CA MET A 373 8.83 -10.19 -17.19
C MET A 373 8.54 -11.07 -18.41
N THR A 374 7.61 -10.65 -19.28
CA THR A 374 7.31 -11.38 -20.50
C THR A 374 8.48 -11.35 -21.49
N VAL A 375 9.17 -10.23 -21.65
CA VAL A 375 10.36 -10.12 -22.51
C VAL A 375 11.38 -11.21 -22.13
N GLY A 376 11.66 -11.37 -20.83
CA GLY A 376 12.52 -12.46 -20.34
C GLY A 376 11.97 -13.84 -20.67
N ALA A 377 10.69 -14.07 -20.41
CA ALA A 377 10.04 -15.36 -20.61
C ALA A 377 9.94 -15.79 -22.08
N THR A 378 9.68 -14.86 -23.00
CA THR A 378 9.33 -15.18 -24.39
C THR A 378 10.45 -14.93 -25.39
N LEU A 379 11.36 -13.97 -25.14
CA LEU A 379 12.49 -13.71 -26.03
C LEU A 379 13.74 -14.54 -25.66
N SER A 380 13.83 -15.04 -24.43
CA SER A 380 14.93 -15.93 -24.07
C SER A 380 14.93 -17.26 -24.83
N PRO A 381 13.79 -17.96 -25.05
CA PRO A 381 13.79 -19.19 -25.84
C PRO A 381 14.11 -18.91 -27.31
N LEU A 382 13.73 -17.75 -27.83
CA LEU A 382 14.11 -17.29 -29.17
C LEU A 382 15.64 -17.23 -29.32
N ALA A 383 16.31 -16.51 -28.42
CA ALA A 383 17.77 -16.42 -28.44
C ALA A 383 18.42 -17.79 -28.16
N GLY A 384 17.91 -18.52 -27.17
CA GLY A 384 18.37 -19.85 -26.78
C GLY A 384 18.31 -20.85 -27.93
N GLY A 385 17.23 -20.87 -28.72
CA GLY A 385 17.07 -21.78 -29.85
C GLY A 385 18.15 -21.64 -30.92
N TYR A 386 18.58 -20.41 -31.23
CA TYR A 386 19.70 -20.18 -32.16
C TYR A 386 21.06 -20.53 -31.55
N ILE A 387 21.25 -20.29 -30.25
CA ILE A 387 22.47 -20.67 -29.53
C ILE A 387 22.62 -22.19 -29.48
N VAL A 388 21.53 -22.93 -29.23
CA VAL A 388 21.51 -24.40 -29.21
C VAL A 388 22.01 -24.98 -30.52
N ILE A 389 21.55 -24.45 -31.66
CA ILE A 389 21.94 -24.95 -33.00
C ILE A 389 23.40 -24.59 -33.33
N SER A 390 23.86 -23.39 -32.96
CA SER A 390 25.18 -22.87 -33.37
C SER A 390 26.34 -23.27 -32.45
N GLN A 391 26.11 -23.28 -31.13
CA GLN A 391 27.15 -23.46 -30.10
C GLN A 391 26.86 -24.66 -29.18
N GLY A 392 25.68 -25.26 -29.28
CA GLY A 392 25.23 -26.35 -28.40
C GLY A 392 24.47 -25.84 -27.17
N TRP A 393 23.70 -26.74 -26.55
CA TRP A 393 22.76 -26.36 -25.48
C TRP A 393 23.43 -25.88 -24.19
N ARG A 394 24.64 -26.37 -23.86
CA ARG A 394 25.38 -25.91 -22.66
C ARG A 394 25.80 -24.45 -22.73
N TRP A 395 26.02 -23.91 -23.94
CA TRP A 395 26.41 -22.51 -24.14
C TRP A 395 25.29 -21.53 -23.83
N VAL A 396 24.03 -21.97 -23.87
CA VAL A 396 22.88 -21.16 -23.42
C VAL A 396 23.10 -20.70 -21.98
N TRP A 397 23.52 -21.61 -21.10
CA TRP A 397 23.77 -21.31 -19.69
C TRP A 397 25.00 -20.43 -19.48
N TRP A 398 26.07 -20.61 -20.29
CA TRP A 398 27.23 -19.72 -20.25
C TRP A 398 26.89 -18.27 -20.64
N TRP A 399 26.02 -18.08 -21.64
CA TRP A 399 25.51 -16.75 -21.98
C TRP A 399 24.72 -16.13 -20.83
N MET A 400 23.90 -16.91 -20.12
CA MET A 400 23.20 -16.43 -18.92
C MET A 400 24.18 -16.00 -17.82
N VAL A 401 25.29 -16.72 -17.62
CA VAL A 401 26.36 -16.32 -16.67
C VAL A 401 26.97 -14.98 -17.06
N ILE A 402 27.30 -14.78 -18.34
CA ILE A 402 27.92 -13.53 -18.82
C ILE A 402 26.97 -12.34 -18.61
N LEU A 403 25.71 -12.48 -19.02
CA LEU A 403 24.72 -11.42 -18.92
C LEU A 403 24.39 -11.11 -17.46
N MET A 404 24.12 -12.14 -16.64
CA MET A 404 23.85 -11.96 -15.22
C MET A 404 25.07 -11.38 -14.47
N GLY A 405 26.29 -11.77 -14.85
CA GLY A 405 27.54 -11.20 -14.32
C GLY A 405 27.72 -9.72 -14.66
N ALA A 406 27.38 -9.29 -15.88
CA ALA A 406 27.36 -7.87 -16.23
C ALA A 406 26.30 -7.10 -15.43
N GLY A 407 25.12 -7.70 -15.23
CA GLY A 407 24.08 -7.20 -14.34
C GLY A 407 24.54 -7.03 -12.90
N LEU A 408 25.27 -8.01 -12.36
CA LEU A 408 25.82 -7.96 -11.01
C LEU A 408 26.73 -6.75 -10.81
N VAL A 409 27.62 -6.47 -11.76
CA VAL A 409 28.48 -5.29 -11.72
C VAL A 409 27.63 -4.02 -11.71
N ALA A 410 26.59 -3.94 -12.55
CA ALA A 410 25.68 -2.79 -12.57
C ALA A 410 24.93 -2.62 -11.24
N PHE A 411 24.44 -3.70 -10.62
CA PHE A 411 23.78 -3.64 -9.30
C PHE A 411 24.71 -3.15 -8.19
N ILE A 412 25.97 -3.56 -8.20
CA ILE A 412 26.94 -3.15 -7.18
C ILE A 412 27.18 -1.65 -7.22
N PHE A 413 27.32 -1.05 -8.41
CA PHE A 413 27.71 0.35 -8.56
C PHE A 413 26.55 1.34 -8.80
N LEU A 414 25.43 0.90 -9.38
CA LEU A 414 24.37 1.81 -9.83
C LEU A 414 23.07 1.69 -9.03
N TYR A 415 22.80 0.53 -8.41
CA TYR A 415 21.56 0.33 -7.65
C TYR A 415 21.67 0.93 -6.25
N GLU A 416 20.71 1.78 -5.90
CA GLU A 416 20.64 2.44 -4.61
C GLU A 416 19.52 1.85 -3.75
N GLU A 417 19.68 1.90 -2.43
CA GLU A 417 18.66 1.35 -1.51
C GLU A 417 17.36 2.17 -1.57
N THR A 418 16.25 1.47 -1.77
CA THR A 418 14.90 2.04 -1.91
C THR A 418 14.11 1.99 -0.60
N LYS A 419 14.58 1.23 0.39
CA LYS A 419 13.97 1.23 1.71
C LYS A 419 14.18 2.58 2.41
N PHE A 420 13.09 3.24 2.78
CA PHE A 420 13.11 4.48 3.55
C PHE A 420 12.39 4.31 4.89
N SER A 421 13.09 4.56 5.98
CA SER A 421 12.54 4.62 7.34
C SER A 421 12.69 6.07 7.81
N PRO A 422 11.59 6.81 8.05
CA PRO A 422 11.68 8.16 8.60
C PRO A 422 12.41 8.12 9.93
N THR A 423 13.47 8.92 10.09
CA THR A 423 14.02 9.19 11.41
C THR A 423 12.97 9.98 12.18
N LEU A 424 12.40 9.39 13.23
CA LEU A 424 11.61 10.10 14.24
C LEU A 424 12.55 11.06 14.98
N GLU A 425 12.84 12.22 14.39
CA GLU A 425 13.44 13.31 15.13
C GLU A 425 12.39 13.81 16.12
N GLY A 426 12.59 13.47 17.39
CA GLY A 426 11.89 14.14 18.46
C GLY A 426 12.23 15.62 18.36
N VAL A 427 11.28 16.42 17.89
CA VAL A 427 11.35 17.87 17.94
C VAL A 427 11.51 18.24 19.41
N THR A 428 12.75 18.43 19.85
CA THR A 428 13.01 19.21 21.06
C THR A 428 12.62 20.63 20.67
N PRO A 429 11.61 21.24 21.30
CA PRO A 429 11.34 22.64 21.04
C PRO A 429 12.58 23.40 21.49
N VAL A 430 13.37 23.89 20.54
CA VAL A 430 14.35 24.93 20.80
C VAL A 430 13.55 26.13 21.23
N VAL A 431 13.36 26.28 22.54
CA VAL A 431 12.92 27.52 23.15
C VAL A 431 14.05 28.50 22.91
N ALA A 432 13.98 29.24 21.79
CA ALA A 432 14.81 30.40 21.61
C ALA A 432 14.50 31.37 22.77
N PRO A 433 15.49 31.74 23.60
CA PRO A 433 15.25 32.68 24.68
C PRO A 433 14.91 34.02 24.06
N ILE A 434 13.68 34.50 24.30
CA ILE A 434 13.26 35.86 24.00
C ILE A 434 14.13 36.77 24.88
N GLN A 435 15.16 37.38 24.30
CA GLN A 435 15.87 38.49 24.93
C GLN A 435 14.99 39.73 24.83
N ILE A 436 14.36 40.08 25.95
CA ILE A 436 13.71 41.38 26.12
C ILE A 436 14.81 42.38 26.48
N ASN A 437 15.28 43.15 25.50
CA ASN A 437 16.05 44.36 25.79
C ASN A 437 15.06 45.53 25.98
N PRO A 438 15.08 46.24 27.12
CA PRO A 438 14.29 47.44 27.31
C PRO A 438 14.90 48.61 26.52
N SER A 439 14.11 49.26 25.66
CA SER A 439 14.51 50.51 25.00
C SER A 439 14.59 51.66 26.01
N PRO A 440 15.63 52.52 25.96
CA PRO A 440 15.63 53.81 26.65
C PRO A 440 14.95 54.90 25.82
N GLU A 441 14.45 55.90 26.55
CA GLU A 441 13.69 57.08 26.14
C GLU A 441 14.30 57.89 24.98
N GLY A 442 13.43 58.53 24.18
CA GLY A 442 13.81 59.59 23.25
C GLY A 442 13.03 60.88 23.52
N LYS A 443 13.71 62.03 23.41
CA LYS A 443 13.09 63.36 23.19
C LYS A 443 13.67 64.04 21.95
N ASP A 444 12.74 64.64 21.19
CA ASP A 444 12.83 65.89 20.41
C ASP A 444 13.59 65.96 19.06
N LYS A 445 12.84 66.02 17.93
CA LYS A 445 12.53 67.23 17.10
C LYS A 445 12.25 66.95 15.60
N LYS A 446 11.48 67.88 14.99
CA LYS A 446 10.75 67.87 13.70
C LYS A 446 11.59 68.32 12.45
N PRO A 447 11.05 68.21 11.20
CA PRO A 447 11.76 67.93 9.92
C PRO A 447 11.97 69.19 9.03
N PRO A 448 12.55 69.13 7.78
CA PRO A 448 11.73 68.85 6.57
C PRO A 448 12.46 68.33 5.26
N THR A 449 11.62 67.93 4.28
CA THR A 449 11.73 67.98 2.79
C THR A 449 12.48 66.89 1.96
N ASP A 450 11.70 66.24 1.09
CA ASP A 450 11.95 65.16 0.08
C ASP A 450 12.89 65.53 -1.11
N PRO A 451 13.24 64.62 -2.08
CA PRO A 451 12.77 63.24 -2.30
C PRO A 451 13.86 62.16 -2.59
N GLU A 452 13.38 60.92 -2.71
CA GLU A 452 14.02 59.69 -3.24
C GLU A 452 14.94 58.90 -2.31
N ILE A 453 14.38 57.84 -1.70
CA ILE A 453 14.77 56.42 -1.84
C ILE A 453 14.08 55.61 -0.72
N GLU A 454 13.34 54.57 -1.14
CA GLU A 454 12.92 53.35 -0.40
C GLU A 454 11.87 53.39 0.73
N ALA A 455 11.17 52.23 0.80
CA ALA A 455 10.31 51.70 1.86
C ALA A 455 8.83 52.13 1.91
N ASN A 456 8.04 51.62 0.94
CA ASN A 456 6.62 51.33 1.17
C ASN A 456 6.48 49.94 1.81
N VAL A 457 6.39 49.90 3.15
CA VAL A 457 5.79 48.76 3.85
C VAL A 457 4.48 49.24 4.47
N ALA A 458 3.44 48.48 4.16
CA ALA A 458 2.25 48.20 4.96
C ALA A 458 0.89 48.67 4.42
N TYR A 459 0.04 47.65 4.30
CA TYR A 459 -1.42 47.60 4.22
C TYR A 459 -2.08 47.94 2.87
N LYS A 460 -2.09 46.93 2.00
CA LYS A 460 -3.27 46.60 1.18
C LYS A 460 -3.86 45.27 1.63
N ASP A 461 -5.13 45.35 1.98
CA ASP A 461 -6.19 44.35 1.93
C ASP A 461 -5.78 42.91 1.57
N GLY A 462 -5.97 42.01 2.54
CA GLY A 462 -7.11 41.09 2.48
C GLY A 462 -7.21 40.10 1.31
N GLU A 463 -6.17 39.90 0.50
CA GLU A 463 -6.04 38.63 -0.23
C GLU A 463 -5.55 37.59 0.75
N THR A 464 -6.48 36.75 1.20
CA THR A 464 -6.13 35.48 1.84
C THR A 464 -5.51 34.62 0.73
N GLN A 465 -4.22 34.81 0.45
CA GLN A 465 -3.42 33.79 -0.22
C GLN A 465 -3.49 32.56 0.67
N ARG A 466 -4.47 31.69 0.40
CA ARG A 466 -4.44 30.30 0.81
C ARG A 466 -3.14 29.77 0.26
N SER A 467 -2.17 29.60 1.14
CA SER A 467 -0.89 28.97 0.86
C SER A 467 -1.18 27.65 0.14
N HIS A 468 -0.92 27.63 -1.16
CA HIS A 468 -0.65 26.41 -1.88
C HIS A 468 0.32 25.62 -1.00
N ALA A 469 0.00 24.37 -0.64
CA ALA A 469 0.99 23.49 -0.06
C ALA A 469 1.99 23.12 -1.17
N THR A 470 2.86 24.07 -1.53
CA THR A 470 4.06 23.78 -2.29
C THR A 470 4.84 22.78 -1.45
N HIS A 471 4.87 21.53 -1.91
CA HIS A 471 5.76 20.51 -1.38
C HIS A 471 7.18 21.07 -1.38
N TRP A 472 7.68 21.46 -0.20
CA TRP A 472 9.01 22.02 -0.01
C TRP A 472 9.92 20.93 0.53
N ILE A 473 11.09 20.76 -0.07
CA ILE A 473 12.09 19.81 0.40
C ILE A 473 12.91 20.50 1.47
N ASP A 474 13.08 19.86 2.62
CA ASP A 474 13.92 20.40 3.67
C ASP A 474 15.40 20.21 3.31
N HIS A 475 15.99 21.27 2.76
CA HIS A 475 17.41 21.28 2.40
C HIS A 475 18.35 21.38 3.61
N SER A 476 17.82 21.55 4.83
CA SER A 476 18.64 21.48 6.05
C SER A 476 19.11 20.06 6.36
N ILE A 477 18.41 19.03 5.86
CA ILE A 477 18.78 17.63 6.00
C ILE A 477 19.88 17.29 4.97
N PRO A 478 21.08 16.85 5.41
CA PRO A 478 22.17 16.56 4.48
C PRO A 478 21.84 15.36 3.60
N THR A 479 21.97 15.53 2.28
CA THR A 479 21.83 14.41 1.35
C THR A 479 22.94 13.38 1.58
N LYS A 480 22.59 12.09 1.58
CA LYS A 480 23.59 11.01 1.78
C LYS A 480 24.69 11.08 0.70
N SER A 481 25.95 10.93 1.11
CA SER A 481 27.09 10.76 0.18
C SER A 481 26.91 9.51 -0.67
N TYR A 482 27.48 9.47 -1.88
CA TYR A 482 27.33 8.38 -2.86
C TYR A 482 27.59 6.99 -2.24
N TRP A 483 28.68 6.82 -1.49
CA TRP A 483 28.98 5.56 -0.81
C TRP A 483 28.00 5.20 0.33
N LYS A 484 27.41 6.20 0.99
CA LYS A 484 26.35 5.99 2.00
C LYS A 484 25.00 5.68 1.34
N LYS A 485 24.74 6.15 0.12
CA LYS A 485 23.59 5.76 -0.72
C LYS A 485 23.73 4.32 -1.22
N LEU A 486 24.96 3.91 -1.49
CA LEU A 486 25.38 2.54 -1.78
C LEU A 486 25.71 1.73 -0.51
N ALA A 487 25.08 2.01 0.63
CA ALA A 487 25.19 1.12 1.78
C ALA A 487 24.60 -0.25 1.42
N LEU A 488 25.34 -1.33 1.73
CA LEU A 488 24.87 -2.71 1.48
C LEU A 488 23.81 -3.15 2.49
N TRP A 489 23.74 -2.48 3.64
CA TRP A 489 22.87 -2.88 4.75
C TRP A 489 22.03 -1.70 5.20
N SER A 490 20.72 -1.89 5.25
CA SER A 490 19.77 -0.97 5.88
C SER A 490 18.88 -1.77 6.83
N THR A 491 19.44 -2.13 7.99
CA THR A 491 18.79 -3.01 8.96
C THR A 491 17.61 -2.31 9.64
N SER A 492 16.41 -2.90 9.59
CA SER A 492 15.30 -2.45 10.46
C SER A 492 15.47 -2.94 11.89
N PRO A 493 15.02 -2.15 12.88
CA PRO A 493 14.95 -2.61 14.26
C PRO A 493 13.95 -3.78 14.38
N GLY A 494 14.41 -4.94 14.85
CA GLY A 494 13.56 -6.12 15.03
C GLY A 494 14.33 -7.41 15.35
N SER A 495 13.74 -8.26 16.19
CA SER A 495 14.28 -9.58 16.54
C SER A 495 14.24 -10.54 15.33
N PHE A 496 15.00 -11.64 15.37
CA PHE A 496 14.87 -12.69 14.36
C PHE A 496 13.46 -13.33 14.38
N ALA A 497 12.84 -13.40 15.56
CA ALA A 497 11.47 -13.91 15.69
C ALA A 497 10.43 -13.02 14.99
N SER A 498 10.62 -11.69 14.98
CA SER A 498 9.72 -10.79 14.23
C SER A 498 9.94 -10.90 12.72
N MET A 499 11.16 -11.21 12.27
CA MET A 499 11.43 -11.50 10.87
C MET A 499 10.75 -12.82 10.43
N ALA A 500 10.95 -13.92 11.16
CA ALA A 500 10.37 -15.22 10.83
C ALA A 500 8.84 -15.21 10.78
N ARG A 501 8.22 -14.32 11.56
CA ARG A 501 6.77 -14.08 11.53
C ARG A 501 6.26 -13.66 10.14
N HIS A 502 7.03 -12.87 9.39
CA HIS A 502 6.68 -12.45 8.02
C HIS A 502 6.69 -13.61 7.00
N SER A 503 7.21 -14.80 7.36
CA SER A 503 6.97 -16.00 6.54
C SER A 503 5.57 -16.59 6.73
N VAL A 504 4.92 -16.34 7.86
CA VAL A 504 3.59 -16.91 8.18
C VAL A 504 2.46 -15.91 7.93
N GLU A 505 2.71 -14.61 8.14
CA GLU A 505 1.72 -13.54 7.92
C GLU A 505 1.10 -13.50 6.51
N PRO A 506 1.83 -13.77 5.41
CA PRO A 506 1.25 -13.89 4.08
C PRO A 506 0.07 -14.86 4.01
N PHE A 507 0.19 -16.03 4.65
CA PHE A 507 -0.88 -17.04 4.66
C PHE A 507 -2.09 -16.59 5.48
N ILE A 508 -1.83 -15.92 6.61
CA ILE A 508 -2.91 -15.40 7.45
C ILE A 508 -3.68 -14.32 6.69
N LEU A 509 -2.98 -13.36 6.07
CA LEU A 509 -3.59 -12.30 5.27
C LEU A 509 -4.37 -12.86 4.08
N LEU A 510 -3.80 -13.86 3.39
CA LEU A 510 -4.43 -14.55 2.27
C LEU A 510 -5.80 -15.11 2.65
N PHE A 511 -5.93 -15.86 3.76
CA PHE A 511 -7.22 -16.45 4.16
C PHE A 511 -8.13 -15.49 4.94
N THR A 512 -7.57 -14.40 5.48
CA THR A 512 -8.32 -13.42 6.28
C THR A 512 -8.97 -12.33 5.43
N VAL A 513 -8.32 -11.96 4.32
CA VAL A 513 -8.74 -10.86 3.46
C VAL A 513 -9.20 -11.41 2.11
N PRO A 514 -10.53 -11.48 1.84
CA PRO A 514 -11.07 -12.12 0.64
C PRO A 514 -10.54 -11.54 -0.66
N ALA A 515 -10.23 -10.23 -0.68
CA ALA A 515 -9.70 -9.57 -1.86
C ALA A 515 -8.27 -10.01 -2.19
N ILE A 516 -7.44 -10.26 -1.18
CA ILE A 516 -6.09 -10.82 -1.39
C ILE A 516 -6.25 -12.22 -2.00
N PHE A 517 -7.05 -13.10 -1.39
CA PHE A 517 -7.27 -14.45 -1.90
C PHE A 517 -7.76 -14.48 -3.35
N PHE A 518 -8.79 -13.69 -3.67
CA PHE A 518 -9.37 -13.68 -5.01
C PHE A 518 -8.40 -13.13 -6.06
N MET A 519 -7.71 -12.03 -5.78
CA MET A 519 -6.73 -11.47 -6.72
C MET A 519 -5.56 -12.43 -6.94
N SER A 520 -5.15 -13.19 -5.90
CA SER A 520 -4.17 -14.26 -6.03
C SER A 520 -4.64 -15.39 -6.97
N ILE A 521 -5.91 -15.80 -6.88
CA ILE A 521 -6.49 -16.81 -7.79
C ILE A 521 -6.53 -16.28 -9.22
N VAL A 522 -6.97 -15.03 -9.42
CA VAL A 522 -7.00 -14.41 -10.77
C VAL A 522 -5.60 -14.38 -11.36
N TYR A 523 -4.60 -13.91 -10.61
CA TYR A 523 -3.22 -13.84 -11.08
C TYR A 523 -2.65 -15.25 -11.37
N GLY A 524 -2.92 -16.22 -10.49
CA GLY A 524 -2.52 -17.62 -10.68
C GLY A 524 -3.15 -18.27 -11.91
N ALA A 525 -4.45 -18.06 -12.12
CA ALA A 525 -5.18 -18.57 -13.28
C ALA A 525 -4.63 -18.01 -14.60
N MET A 526 -4.35 -16.70 -14.65
CA MET A 526 -3.77 -16.05 -15.82
C MET A 526 -2.32 -16.48 -16.06
N THR A 527 -1.54 -16.68 -15.01
CA THR A 527 -0.18 -17.23 -15.12
C THR A 527 -0.22 -18.66 -15.65
N ALA A 528 -1.12 -19.50 -15.12
CA ALA A 528 -1.32 -20.86 -15.61
C ALA A 528 -1.71 -20.89 -17.10
N ALA A 529 -2.56 -19.96 -17.56
CA ALA A 529 -2.93 -19.85 -18.97
C ALA A 529 -1.70 -19.65 -19.89
N VAL A 530 -0.72 -18.87 -19.43
CA VAL A 530 0.55 -18.66 -20.15
C VAL A 530 1.42 -19.91 -20.08
N THR A 531 1.72 -20.40 -18.88
CA THR A 531 2.65 -21.52 -18.67
C THR A 531 2.18 -22.79 -19.37
N VAL A 532 0.89 -23.16 -19.21
CA VAL A 532 0.30 -24.34 -19.85
C VAL A 532 0.40 -24.28 -21.38
N SER A 533 0.15 -23.11 -21.96
CA SER A 533 0.22 -22.93 -23.41
C SER A 533 1.65 -23.08 -23.94
N VAL A 534 2.65 -22.53 -23.23
CA VAL A 534 4.08 -22.64 -23.58
C VAL A 534 4.60 -24.07 -23.41
N THR A 535 4.21 -24.77 -22.34
CA THR A 535 4.57 -26.18 -22.14
C THR A 535 3.95 -27.07 -23.22
N THR A 536 2.67 -26.87 -23.54
CA THR A 536 1.98 -27.61 -24.61
C THR A 536 2.65 -27.38 -25.97
N LEU A 537 2.98 -26.12 -26.29
CA LEU A 537 3.69 -25.76 -27.52
C LEU A 537 4.98 -26.56 -27.68
N SER A 538 5.81 -26.61 -26.64
CA SER A 538 7.13 -27.26 -26.66
C SER A 538 7.06 -28.78 -26.80
N SER A 539 6.02 -29.41 -26.25
CA SER A 539 5.85 -30.87 -26.29
C SER A 539 5.18 -31.38 -27.57
N TYR A 540 4.28 -30.60 -28.17
CA TYR A 540 3.46 -31.06 -29.31
C TYR A 540 3.93 -30.54 -30.67
N MET A 541 4.59 -29.38 -30.75
CA MET A 541 5.08 -28.87 -32.05
C MET A 541 6.34 -29.58 -32.55
N THR A 542 7.03 -30.34 -31.70
CA THR A 542 8.12 -31.23 -32.08
C THR A 542 7.62 -32.47 -32.84
N LEU A 543 6.33 -32.79 -32.72
CA LEU A 543 5.71 -33.97 -33.33
C LEU A 543 5.07 -33.62 -34.70
N PRO A 544 4.80 -34.63 -35.56
CA PRO A 544 4.01 -34.44 -36.77
C PRO A 544 2.62 -33.85 -36.47
N PRO A 545 2.10 -32.92 -37.31
CA PRO A 545 2.56 -32.52 -38.65
C PRO A 545 3.62 -31.41 -38.69
N TYR A 546 3.97 -30.78 -37.56
CA TYR A 546 4.83 -29.59 -37.55
C TYR A 546 6.33 -29.91 -37.61
N ASN A 547 6.78 -30.90 -36.83
CA ASN A 547 8.19 -31.31 -36.74
C ASN A 547 9.16 -30.14 -36.53
N PHE A 548 8.83 -29.20 -35.65
CA PHE A 548 9.63 -27.99 -35.43
C PHE A 548 10.96 -28.31 -34.73
N ASN A 549 12.02 -27.66 -35.21
CA ASN A 549 13.33 -27.67 -34.56
C ASN A 549 13.43 -26.65 -33.41
N ALA A 550 14.52 -26.67 -32.64
CA ALA A 550 14.71 -25.77 -31.50
C ALA A 550 14.58 -24.27 -31.85
N SER A 551 15.09 -23.83 -33.01
CA SER A 551 14.95 -22.42 -33.45
C SER A 551 13.52 -22.04 -33.81
N GLN A 552 12.75 -22.97 -34.41
CA GLN A 552 11.35 -22.74 -34.77
C GLN A 552 10.46 -22.70 -33.53
N ILE A 553 10.74 -23.54 -32.52
CA ILE A 553 10.08 -23.45 -31.21
C ILE A 553 10.42 -22.12 -30.54
N GLY A 554 11.69 -21.70 -30.57
CA GLY A 554 12.10 -20.38 -30.08
C GLY A 554 11.38 -19.22 -30.80
N LEU A 555 11.17 -19.31 -32.11
CA LEU A 555 10.43 -18.32 -32.90
C LEU A 555 8.95 -18.20 -32.50
N MET A 556 8.36 -19.28 -31.99
CA MET A 556 7.00 -19.25 -31.43
C MET A 556 6.92 -18.48 -30.09
N GLY A 557 8.03 -17.95 -29.59
CA GLY A 557 8.08 -16.91 -28.55
C GLY A 557 7.75 -15.49 -29.06
N LEU A 558 7.67 -15.24 -30.37
CA LEU A 558 7.28 -13.92 -30.91
C LEU A 558 5.78 -13.59 -30.77
N PRO A 559 4.83 -14.50 -31.08
CA PRO A 559 3.41 -14.24 -30.84
C PRO A 559 3.05 -13.82 -29.40
N PRO A 560 3.52 -14.50 -28.33
CA PRO A 560 3.23 -14.08 -26.96
C PRO A 560 3.85 -12.71 -26.65
N PHE A 561 5.07 -12.43 -27.14
CA PHE A 561 5.71 -11.13 -27.00
C PHE A 561 4.90 -9.98 -27.64
N ILE A 562 4.40 -10.19 -28.87
CA ILE A 562 3.56 -9.22 -29.57
C ILE A 562 2.24 -9.00 -28.81
N GLY A 563 1.58 -10.09 -28.40
CA GLY A 563 0.35 -10.05 -27.62
C GLY A 563 0.50 -9.24 -26.33
N THR A 564 1.54 -9.51 -25.55
CA THR A 564 1.83 -8.76 -24.32
C THR A 564 2.19 -7.31 -24.60
N SER A 565 3.00 -7.03 -25.63
CA SER A 565 3.41 -5.66 -25.95
C SER A 565 2.21 -4.78 -26.28
N ILE A 566 1.28 -5.29 -27.09
CA ILE A 566 0.03 -4.57 -27.40
C ILE A 566 -0.84 -4.45 -26.15
N ALA A 567 -0.96 -5.52 -25.35
CA ALA A 567 -1.76 -5.50 -24.12
C ALA A 567 -1.27 -4.44 -23.14
N VAL A 568 0.04 -4.36 -22.86
CA VAL A 568 0.63 -3.39 -21.92
C VAL A 568 0.46 -1.95 -22.39
N LEU A 569 0.68 -1.69 -23.68
CA LEU A 569 0.50 -0.36 -24.26
C LEU A 569 -0.93 0.16 -24.09
N ILE A 570 -1.92 -0.73 -24.24
CA ILE A 570 -3.32 -0.39 -24.08
C ILE A 570 -3.68 -0.33 -22.59
N SER A 571 -3.42 -1.40 -21.82
CA SER A 571 -3.90 -1.54 -20.45
C SER A 571 -3.29 -0.54 -19.48
N GLY A 572 -1.99 -0.23 -19.60
CA GLY A 572 -1.31 0.67 -18.67
C GLY A 572 -1.90 2.08 -18.72
N ARG A 573 -1.92 2.68 -19.92
CA ARG A 573 -2.48 4.03 -20.13
C ARG A 573 -3.98 4.08 -19.91
N LEU A 574 -4.71 3.07 -20.37
CA LEU A 574 -6.15 2.99 -20.17
C LEU A 574 -6.50 2.86 -18.69
N SER A 575 -5.66 2.19 -17.89
CA SER A 575 -5.87 2.04 -16.44
C SER A 575 -5.84 3.34 -15.69
N ASP A 576 -4.76 4.10 -15.86
CA ASP A 576 -4.64 5.35 -15.13
C ASP A 576 -5.64 6.40 -15.65
N SER A 577 -5.93 6.40 -16.97
CA SER A 577 -6.95 7.29 -17.55
C SER A 577 -8.37 6.96 -17.06
N LEU A 578 -8.74 5.67 -16.99
CA LEU A 578 -10.05 5.23 -16.53
C LEU A 578 -10.24 5.54 -15.03
N VAL A 579 -9.19 5.35 -14.23
CA VAL A 579 -9.20 5.69 -12.80
C VAL A 579 -9.47 7.18 -12.58
N LEU A 580 -8.74 8.06 -13.28
CA LEU A 580 -8.96 9.50 -13.18
C LEU A 580 -10.37 9.90 -13.62
N TYR A 581 -10.86 9.32 -14.71
CA TYR A 581 -12.22 9.56 -15.20
C TYR A 581 -13.30 9.12 -14.20
N LEU A 582 -13.16 7.91 -13.62
CA LEU A 582 -14.11 7.38 -12.63
C LEU A 582 -14.01 8.11 -11.30
N ALA A 583 -12.81 8.50 -10.85
CA ALA A 583 -12.61 9.29 -9.65
C ALA A 583 -13.25 10.68 -9.78
N LYS A 584 -13.07 11.36 -10.93
CA LYS A 584 -13.72 12.64 -11.23
C LYS A 584 -15.24 12.53 -11.18
N ARG A 585 -15.80 11.45 -11.74
CA ARG A 585 -17.23 11.15 -11.64
C ARG A 585 -17.67 10.84 -10.20
N ASN A 586 -16.78 10.32 -9.38
CA ASN A 586 -16.98 10.01 -7.96
C ASN A 586 -16.51 11.15 -7.03
N ARG A 587 -16.67 12.41 -7.46
CA ARG A 587 -16.35 13.61 -6.65
C ARG A 587 -14.89 13.67 -6.18
N GLY A 588 -13.95 13.17 -6.98
CA GLY A 588 -12.51 13.15 -6.67
C GLY A 588 -12.07 11.99 -5.77
N VAL A 589 -12.98 11.08 -5.39
CA VAL A 589 -12.67 9.94 -4.52
C VAL A 589 -12.31 8.72 -5.36
N PHE A 590 -11.10 8.20 -5.16
CA PHE A 590 -10.60 6.98 -5.77
C PHE A 590 -10.95 5.75 -4.95
N GLU A 591 -11.47 4.74 -5.63
CA GLU A 591 -11.69 3.40 -5.08
C GLU A 591 -10.90 2.39 -5.92
N PRO A 592 -10.08 1.51 -5.29
CA PRO A 592 -9.29 0.49 -5.99
C PRO A 592 -10.11 -0.39 -6.97
N GLU A 593 -11.39 -0.67 -6.68
CA GLU A 593 -12.28 -1.46 -7.54
C GLU A 593 -12.48 -0.84 -8.93
N MET A 594 -12.26 0.47 -9.10
CA MET A 594 -12.35 1.15 -10.40
C MET A 594 -11.40 0.55 -11.43
N ARG A 595 -10.26 -0.04 -11.01
CA ARG A 595 -9.29 -0.69 -11.91
C ARG A 595 -9.80 -2.00 -12.51
N LEU A 596 -10.68 -2.71 -11.81
CA LEU A 596 -11.15 -4.05 -12.19
C LEU A 596 -11.95 -4.07 -13.50
N TRP A 597 -12.54 -2.93 -13.90
CA TRP A 597 -13.27 -2.79 -15.16
C TRP A 597 -12.43 -3.14 -16.39
N ILE A 598 -11.12 -2.93 -16.33
CA ILE A 598 -10.20 -3.25 -17.43
C ILE A 598 -10.04 -4.75 -17.54
N ALA A 599 -9.88 -5.45 -16.42
CA ALA A 599 -9.80 -6.91 -16.44
C ALA A 599 -11.06 -7.52 -17.10
N VAL A 600 -12.23 -6.94 -16.82
CA VAL A 600 -13.52 -7.37 -17.42
C VAL A 600 -13.56 -7.17 -18.93
N ALA A 601 -13.05 -6.05 -19.44
CA ALA A 601 -13.07 -5.75 -20.88
C ALA A 601 -12.26 -6.76 -21.72
N PHE A 602 -11.25 -7.41 -21.11
CA PHE A 602 -10.37 -8.34 -21.81
C PHE A 602 -10.75 -9.82 -21.65
N ILE A 603 -11.78 -10.13 -20.85
CA ILE A 603 -12.23 -11.51 -20.61
C ILE A 603 -12.47 -12.29 -21.92
N PRO A 604 -13.15 -11.76 -22.96
CA PRO A 604 -13.45 -12.55 -24.16
C PRO A 604 -12.23 -13.02 -24.94
N PHE A 605 -11.10 -12.30 -24.86
CA PHE A 605 -9.89 -12.63 -25.61
C PHE A 605 -9.19 -13.88 -25.06
N VAL A 606 -9.30 -14.15 -23.75
CA VAL A 606 -8.68 -15.32 -23.11
C VAL A 606 -9.22 -16.65 -23.65
N PRO A 607 -10.53 -16.97 -23.56
CA PRO A 607 -11.06 -18.21 -24.11
C PRO A 607 -10.96 -18.24 -25.63
N ALA A 608 -11.15 -17.10 -26.33
CA ALA A 608 -11.02 -17.05 -27.79
C ALA A 608 -9.62 -17.48 -28.26
N GLY A 609 -8.57 -16.94 -27.63
CA GLY A 609 -7.19 -17.31 -27.94
C GLY A 609 -6.85 -18.76 -27.55
N LEU A 610 -7.28 -19.20 -26.36
CA LEU A 610 -7.03 -20.57 -25.90
C LEU A 610 -7.74 -21.62 -26.76
N PHE A 611 -8.96 -21.37 -27.20
CA PHE A 611 -9.68 -22.27 -28.10
C PHE A 611 -9.03 -22.30 -29.49
N MET A 612 -8.66 -21.14 -30.02
CA MET A 612 -7.94 -21.06 -31.30
C MET A 612 -6.59 -21.79 -31.26
N PHE A 613 -5.85 -21.66 -30.15
CA PHE A 613 -4.58 -22.37 -29.93
C PHE A 613 -4.80 -23.88 -29.78
N GLY A 614 -5.63 -24.32 -28.83
CA GLY A 614 -5.81 -25.73 -28.50
C GLY A 614 -6.47 -26.54 -29.62
N ILE A 615 -7.55 -26.02 -30.23
CA ILE A 615 -8.24 -26.68 -31.34
C ILE A 615 -7.35 -26.66 -32.58
N GLY A 616 -6.67 -25.55 -32.86
CA GLY A 616 -5.73 -25.43 -33.97
C GLY A 616 -4.59 -26.44 -33.87
N LEU A 617 -4.02 -26.59 -32.68
CA LEU A 617 -2.95 -27.55 -32.40
C LEU A 617 -3.44 -29.00 -32.56
N ASN A 618 -4.62 -29.33 -32.04
CA ASN A 618 -5.21 -30.68 -32.14
C ASN A 618 -5.51 -31.09 -33.59
N ASN A 619 -5.97 -30.15 -34.41
CA ASN A 619 -6.35 -30.41 -35.80
C ASN A 619 -5.15 -30.40 -36.76
N GLY A 620 -3.93 -30.13 -36.28
CA GLY A 620 -2.77 -29.96 -37.16
C GLY A 620 -2.92 -28.78 -38.13
N SER A 621 -3.59 -27.71 -37.70
CA SER A 621 -3.85 -26.52 -38.52
C SER A 621 -2.55 -25.82 -38.94
N PRO A 622 -2.57 -24.91 -39.93
CA PRO A 622 -1.37 -24.14 -40.27
C PRO A 622 -0.81 -23.43 -39.04
N TRP A 623 0.51 -23.52 -38.83
CA TRP A 623 1.20 -22.95 -37.66
C TRP A 623 0.90 -21.46 -37.40
N PRO A 624 0.64 -20.58 -38.41
CA PRO A 624 0.30 -19.18 -38.13
C PRO A 624 -1.02 -19.03 -37.36
N LEU A 625 -1.98 -19.94 -37.56
CA LEU A 625 -3.24 -19.92 -36.82
C LEU A 625 -3.01 -20.18 -35.33
N VAL A 626 -2.18 -21.17 -35.03
CA VAL A 626 -1.81 -21.54 -33.65
C VAL A 626 -1.01 -20.40 -33.00
N ALA A 627 -0.09 -19.79 -33.74
CA ALA A 627 0.66 -18.61 -33.31
C ALA A 627 -0.25 -17.43 -32.96
N VAL A 628 -1.21 -17.09 -33.83
CA VAL A 628 -2.18 -16.00 -33.58
C VAL A 628 -3.06 -16.32 -32.37
N GLY A 629 -3.52 -17.56 -32.22
CA GLY A 629 -4.28 -18.00 -31.04
C GLY A 629 -3.51 -17.79 -29.74
N LEU A 630 -2.24 -18.16 -29.71
CA LEU A 630 -1.35 -17.94 -28.56
C LEU A 630 -1.18 -16.44 -28.25
N GLY A 631 -0.97 -15.61 -29.27
CA GLY A 631 -0.85 -14.16 -29.11
C GLY A 631 -2.13 -13.51 -28.57
N ILE A 632 -3.31 -13.92 -29.05
CA ILE A 632 -4.62 -13.41 -28.57
C ILE A 632 -4.88 -13.86 -27.14
N ALA A 633 -4.56 -15.12 -26.79
CA ALA A 633 -4.73 -15.62 -25.43
C ALA A 633 -3.95 -14.75 -24.44
N ILE A 634 -2.69 -14.47 -24.77
CA ILE A 634 -1.78 -13.70 -23.92
C ILE A 634 -2.13 -12.22 -23.89
N PHE A 635 -2.59 -11.67 -25.02
CA PHE A 635 -3.17 -10.34 -25.06
C PHE A 635 -4.33 -10.17 -24.05
N GLY A 636 -5.16 -11.21 -23.87
CA GLY A 636 -6.25 -11.21 -22.90
C GLY A 636 -5.82 -11.39 -21.43
N THR A 637 -4.76 -12.16 -21.15
CA THR A 637 -4.36 -12.50 -19.78
C THR A 637 -3.60 -11.39 -19.07
N ILE A 638 -2.79 -10.62 -19.81
CA ILE A 638 -1.88 -9.61 -19.25
C ILE A 638 -2.59 -8.47 -18.52
N PRO A 639 -3.69 -7.87 -19.03
CA PRO A 639 -4.40 -6.81 -18.33
C PRO A 639 -4.97 -7.28 -16.99
N ALA A 640 -5.50 -8.51 -16.93
CA ALA A 640 -5.99 -9.10 -15.68
C ALA A 640 -4.86 -9.29 -14.64
N ASN A 641 -3.68 -9.75 -15.07
CA ASN A 641 -2.49 -9.83 -14.21
C ASN A 641 -2.07 -8.46 -13.66
N SER A 642 -1.94 -7.47 -14.54
CA SER A 642 -1.52 -6.12 -14.16
C SER A 642 -2.53 -5.45 -13.22
N VAL A 643 -3.82 -5.68 -13.43
CA VAL A 643 -4.90 -5.11 -12.60
C VAL A 643 -4.96 -5.77 -11.22
N ALA A 644 -4.81 -7.09 -11.13
CA ALA A 644 -4.78 -7.79 -9.84
C ALA A 644 -3.64 -7.27 -8.95
N LEU A 645 -2.45 -7.09 -9.53
CA LEU A 645 -1.29 -6.56 -8.80
C LEU A 645 -1.47 -5.11 -8.34
N THR A 646 -1.95 -4.24 -9.23
CA THR A 646 -2.18 -2.82 -8.94
C THR A 646 -3.30 -2.62 -7.92
N TYR A 647 -4.37 -3.42 -8.01
CA TYR A 647 -5.45 -3.42 -7.01
C TYR A 647 -4.91 -3.72 -5.62
N LEU A 648 -4.06 -4.74 -5.46
CA LEU A 648 -3.51 -5.09 -4.15
C LEU A 648 -2.54 -4.03 -3.61
N THR A 649 -1.69 -3.51 -4.50
CA THR A 649 -0.75 -2.43 -4.19
C THR A 649 -1.48 -1.19 -3.67
N ASP A 650 -2.61 -0.84 -4.27
CA ASP A 650 -3.40 0.34 -3.91
C ASP A 650 -4.35 0.09 -2.72
N ALA A 651 -4.95 -1.10 -2.63
CA ALA A 651 -5.90 -1.43 -1.57
C ALA A 651 -5.23 -1.76 -0.22
N TYR A 652 -4.03 -2.33 -0.26
CA TYR A 652 -3.34 -2.90 0.90
C TYR A 652 -1.87 -2.44 1.01
N THR A 653 -1.59 -1.16 0.70
CA THR A 653 -0.23 -0.60 0.65
C THR A 653 0.58 -0.87 1.92
N ASP A 654 -0.01 -0.73 3.11
CA ASP A 654 0.73 -0.92 4.37
C ASP A 654 1.20 -2.36 4.61
N VAL A 655 0.51 -3.38 4.11
CA VAL A 655 0.91 -4.81 4.23
C VAL A 655 1.32 -5.39 2.87
N ILE A 656 1.82 -4.53 1.98
CA ILE A 656 2.04 -4.90 0.58
C ILE A 656 2.99 -6.09 0.46
N ALA A 657 4.11 -6.08 1.18
CA ALA A 657 5.12 -7.14 1.12
C ALA A 657 4.50 -8.52 1.40
N ASP A 658 3.83 -8.65 2.55
CA ASP A 658 3.22 -9.91 2.95
C ASP A 658 2.07 -10.32 2.00
N SER A 659 1.29 -9.36 1.52
CA SER A 659 0.22 -9.64 0.55
C SER A 659 0.75 -10.17 -0.78
N LEU A 660 1.85 -9.61 -1.29
CA LEU A 660 2.46 -10.00 -2.55
C LEU A 660 3.17 -11.36 -2.46
N VAL A 661 3.76 -11.70 -1.30
CA VAL A 661 4.25 -13.05 -1.04
C VAL A 661 3.10 -14.05 -1.11
N GLY A 662 1.95 -13.74 -0.49
CA GLY A 662 0.77 -14.61 -0.54
C GLY A 662 0.21 -14.80 -1.97
N VAL A 663 0.20 -13.73 -2.77
CA VAL A 663 -0.15 -13.78 -4.20
C VAL A 663 0.80 -14.66 -4.98
N THR A 664 2.09 -14.45 -4.78
CA THR A 664 3.15 -15.19 -5.45
C THR A 664 3.07 -16.69 -5.12
N PHE A 665 2.81 -17.03 -3.86
CA PHE A 665 2.60 -18.40 -3.42
C PHE A 665 1.43 -19.07 -4.16
N ILE A 666 0.24 -18.47 -4.14
CA ILE A 666 -0.95 -19.05 -4.79
C ILE A 666 -0.78 -19.10 -6.31
N ARG A 667 -0.17 -18.07 -6.89
CA ARG A 667 0.10 -18.01 -8.33
C ARG A 667 0.93 -19.22 -8.77
N ASN A 668 2.08 -19.40 -8.14
CA ASN A 668 3.01 -20.45 -8.52
C ASN A 668 2.43 -21.83 -8.16
N LEU A 669 1.63 -21.93 -7.10
CA LEU A 669 0.93 -23.16 -6.73
C LEU A 669 -0.08 -23.58 -7.81
N ILE A 670 -0.94 -22.65 -8.25
CA ILE A 670 -1.92 -22.90 -9.31
C ILE A 670 -1.20 -23.29 -10.62
N SER A 671 -0.18 -22.52 -11.02
CA SER A 671 0.60 -22.83 -12.22
C SER A 671 1.21 -24.23 -12.15
N THR A 672 1.79 -24.59 -11.01
CA THR A 672 2.41 -25.92 -10.80
C THR A 672 1.37 -27.04 -10.88
N ILE A 673 0.21 -26.88 -10.24
CA ILE A 673 -0.89 -27.86 -10.30
C ILE A 673 -1.32 -28.10 -11.76
N PHE A 674 -1.52 -27.05 -12.54
CA PHE A 674 -1.93 -27.18 -13.94
C PHE A 674 -0.85 -27.82 -14.82
N VAL A 675 0.44 -27.51 -14.61
CA VAL A 675 1.54 -28.12 -15.37
C VAL A 675 1.67 -29.62 -15.06
N PHE A 676 1.54 -30.04 -13.79
CA PHE A 676 1.53 -31.46 -13.44
C PHE A 676 0.28 -32.18 -13.95
N ALA A 677 -0.88 -31.54 -13.89
CA ALA A 677 -2.14 -32.11 -14.37
C ALA A 677 -2.21 -32.17 -15.90
N LEU A 678 -1.38 -31.41 -16.63
CA LEU A 678 -1.46 -31.26 -18.08
C LEU A 678 -1.42 -32.59 -18.83
N SER A 679 -0.35 -33.36 -18.66
CA SER A 679 -0.12 -34.63 -19.36
C SER A 679 -1.22 -35.66 -19.09
N PRO A 680 -1.58 -36.00 -17.83
CA PRO A 680 -2.64 -36.97 -17.56
C PRO A 680 -4.04 -36.49 -17.97
N TRP A 681 -4.30 -35.18 -17.92
CA TRP A 681 -5.60 -34.63 -18.33
C TRP A 681 -5.76 -34.67 -19.85
N ILE A 682 -4.73 -34.30 -20.62
CA ILE A 682 -4.77 -34.43 -22.08
C ILE A 682 -4.86 -35.90 -22.48
N ALA A 683 -4.17 -36.82 -21.80
CA ALA A 683 -4.24 -38.24 -22.10
C ALA A 683 -5.65 -38.84 -21.92
N SER A 684 -6.46 -38.29 -21.00
CA SER A 684 -7.81 -38.79 -20.71
C SER A 684 -8.92 -38.14 -21.56
N VAL A 685 -8.84 -36.84 -21.83
CA VAL A 685 -9.93 -36.07 -22.48
C VAL A 685 -9.55 -35.60 -23.90
N GLY A 686 -8.28 -35.72 -24.27
CA GLY A 686 -7.74 -35.17 -25.52
C GLY A 686 -7.47 -33.67 -25.44
N LEU A 687 -6.67 -33.17 -26.38
CA LEU A 687 -6.16 -31.78 -26.37
C LEU A 687 -7.28 -30.75 -26.50
N THR A 688 -8.23 -30.98 -27.41
CA THR A 688 -9.40 -30.11 -27.61
C THR A 688 -10.27 -30.02 -26.36
N GLY A 689 -10.61 -31.16 -25.75
CA GLY A 689 -11.46 -31.16 -24.56
C GLY A 689 -10.77 -30.52 -23.35
N PHE A 690 -9.44 -30.68 -23.23
CA PHE A 690 -8.65 -29.96 -22.24
C PHE A 690 -8.74 -28.44 -22.42
N TYR A 691 -8.42 -27.90 -23.60
CA TYR A 691 -8.43 -26.45 -23.81
C TYR A 691 -9.82 -25.80 -23.72
N ILE A 692 -10.88 -26.52 -24.10
CA ILE A 692 -12.26 -26.07 -23.92
C ILE A 692 -12.59 -25.95 -22.42
N THR A 693 -12.36 -27.02 -21.66
CA THR A 693 -12.66 -27.03 -20.22
C THR A 693 -11.80 -26.02 -19.46
N PHE A 694 -10.51 -25.94 -19.78
CA PHE A 694 -9.58 -24.97 -19.21
C PHE A 694 -9.98 -23.53 -19.49
N GLY A 695 -10.28 -23.18 -20.75
CA GLY A 695 -10.72 -21.82 -21.11
C GLY A 695 -12.03 -21.40 -20.43
N LEU A 696 -12.98 -22.34 -20.24
CA LEU A 696 -14.22 -22.09 -19.49
C LEU A 696 -13.94 -21.84 -18.00
N ILE A 697 -13.09 -22.65 -17.35
CA ILE A 697 -12.69 -22.46 -15.94
C ILE A 697 -12.07 -21.07 -15.76
N LEU A 698 -11.14 -20.68 -16.63
CA LEU A 698 -10.50 -19.36 -16.59
C LEU A 698 -11.50 -18.22 -16.77
N THR A 699 -12.47 -18.39 -17.67
CA THR A 699 -13.53 -17.40 -17.91
C THR A 699 -14.42 -17.22 -16.66
N VAL A 700 -14.76 -18.30 -15.97
CA VAL A 700 -15.53 -18.24 -14.70
C VAL A 700 -14.74 -17.51 -13.62
N ILE A 701 -13.45 -17.84 -13.45
CA ILE A 701 -12.57 -17.16 -12.48
C ILE A 701 -12.49 -15.65 -12.79
N LEU A 702 -12.27 -15.29 -14.05
CA LEU A 702 -12.20 -13.90 -14.48
C LEU A 702 -13.51 -13.14 -14.29
N SER A 703 -14.65 -13.80 -14.52
CA SER A 703 -15.99 -13.22 -14.29
C SER A 703 -16.21 -12.85 -12.82
N GLY A 704 -15.48 -13.46 -11.89
CA GLY A 704 -15.46 -13.06 -10.48
C GLY A 704 -15.03 -11.60 -10.24
N ASN A 705 -14.29 -10.97 -11.17
CA ASN A 705 -13.95 -9.55 -11.06
C ASN A 705 -15.21 -8.67 -11.04
N LEU A 706 -16.29 -9.08 -11.72
CA LEU A 706 -17.59 -8.37 -11.64
C LEU A 706 -18.13 -8.37 -10.20
N VAL A 707 -18.00 -9.47 -9.47
CA VAL A 707 -18.44 -9.57 -8.08
C VAL A 707 -17.64 -8.58 -7.21
N PHE A 708 -16.33 -8.50 -7.41
CA PHE A 708 -15.48 -7.56 -6.67
C PHE A 708 -15.72 -6.09 -7.03
N ILE A 709 -16.12 -5.79 -8.26
CA ILE A 709 -16.53 -4.42 -8.64
C ILE A 709 -17.73 -3.96 -7.80
N TYR A 710 -18.74 -4.80 -7.61
CA TYR A 710 -19.96 -4.42 -6.88
C TYR A 710 -19.85 -4.58 -5.35
N PHE A 711 -19.18 -5.63 -4.87
CA PHE A 711 -19.12 -5.99 -3.45
C PHE A 711 -17.76 -5.72 -2.78
N GLY A 712 -16.71 -5.41 -3.55
CA GLY A 712 -15.33 -5.25 -3.05
C GLY A 712 -15.22 -4.23 -1.91
N LYS A 713 -15.89 -3.08 -2.05
CA LYS A 713 -15.96 -2.05 -1.01
C LYS A 713 -16.49 -2.59 0.32
N ARG A 714 -17.53 -3.45 0.31
CA ARG A 714 -18.08 -4.07 1.51
C ARG A 714 -17.08 -5.02 2.16
N PHE A 715 -16.37 -5.81 1.37
CA PHE A 715 -15.32 -6.70 1.88
C PHE A 715 -14.15 -5.93 2.50
N ARG A 716 -13.74 -4.79 1.92
CA ARG A 716 -12.71 -3.90 2.50
C ARG A 716 -13.15 -3.29 3.83
N VAL A 717 -14.40 -2.82 3.94
CA VAL A 717 -14.95 -2.30 5.20
C VAL A 717 -14.96 -3.39 6.29
N MET A 718 -15.41 -4.60 5.95
CA MET A 718 -15.48 -5.72 6.89
C MET A 718 -14.09 -6.12 7.41
N THR A 719 -13.07 -6.06 6.55
CA THR A 719 -11.70 -6.49 6.88
C THR A 719 -10.79 -5.37 7.40
N ALA A 720 -11.28 -4.12 7.43
CA ALA A 720 -10.50 -2.94 7.80
C ALA A 720 -9.84 -3.03 9.17
N LYS A 721 -10.53 -3.56 10.19
CA LYS A 721 -9.97 -3.71 11.55
C LYS A 721 -8.77 -4.67 11.57
N ARG A 722 -8.89 -5.79 10.86
CA ARG A 722 -7.81 -6.80 10.77
C ARG A 722 -6.65 -6.27 9.95
N TYR A 723 -6.92 -5.60 8.84
CA TYR A 723 -5.90 -4.93 8.04
C TYR A 723 -5.07 -3.96 8.88
N ARG A 724 -5.71 -3.05 9.63
CA ARG A 724 -5.02 -2.07 10.51
C ARG A 724 -4.17 -2.75 11.58
N TYR A 725 -4.62 -3.88 12.13
CA TYR A 725 -3.85 -4.66 13.09
C TYR A 725 -2.56 -5.23 12.50
N TYR A 726 -2.60 -5.78 11.27
CA TYR A 726 -1.40 -6.29 10.62
C TYR A 726 -0.50 -5.18 10.09
N ALA A 727 -1.08 -4.08 9.61
CA ALA A 727 -0.34 -2.89 9.17
C ALA A 727 0.56 -2.34 10.29
N GLN A 728 0.05 -2.21 11.52
CA GLN A 728 0.81 -1.74 12.69
C GLN A 728 2.00 -2.64 13.08
N ARG A 729 2.05 -3.89 12.60
CA ARG A 729 3.10 -4.87 12.94
C ARG A 729 4.19 -4.96 11.89
N GLN A 730 4.07 -4.22 10.79
CA GLN A 730 5.03 -4.22 9.71
C GLN A 730 6.34 -3.55 10.13
N MET A 731 7.47 -4.08 9.65
CA MET A 731 8.80 -3.53 9.97
C MET A 731 9.11 -2.23 9.21
N ASP A 732 8.33 -1.92 8.16
CA ASP A 732 8.54 -0.81 7.23
C ASP A 732 7.38 0.20 7.33
N LEU A 733 7.04 0.65 8.54
CA LEU A 733 6.02 1.68 8.74
C LEU A 733 6.54 3.01 8.17
N ARG A 734 5.97 3.41 7.02
CA ARG A 734 6.15 4.74 6.43
C ARG A 734 5.27 5.81 7.10
N ASN A 735 4.21 5.41 7.82
CA ASN A 735 3.22 6.27 8.46
C ASN A 735 2.97 5.90 9.93
#